data_AF-L8EH37-F1
#
_entry.id   AF-L8EH37-F1
#
_cell.length_a   1.000
_cell.length_b   1.000
_cell.length_c   1.000
_cell.angle_alpha   90.00
_cell.angle_beta   90.00
_cell.angle_gamma   90.00
#
_symmetry.space_group_name_H-M   'P 1'
#
loop_
_entity.id
_entity.type
_entity.pdbx_description
1 polymer ?
#
loop_
_entity_poly.entity_id
_entity_poly.type
_entity_poly.pdbx_seq_one_letter_code
_entity_poly.pdbx_strand_id
1 'polypeptide(L)'
;MTTHQAAADATGHQGATVHVTPGSPGALAAALAAAAPGGEVRVAAGTYREALRVDRDVTLRAADGGQVTLTAPDTAPALEVLPGARLTLDGVTVRGGAADRPAVLLSGGATHWHGGGTACGRLEVLRDAALTMTGARLTGAALAGALIRTTGAVRLTDCVLEGAQGTGVVVGGDSRLEMTGSRIRGATGSGVRVRENARVVLRDCLIDGAGRSGLLFEDGSAALLVDCRVRDCGGEAVRVLDSSPVPRDDDPYEAADIAAPAEARGGLLLYGCELTGAGADALHVAGSGDAVLAGCVLRDGGGSGATAGERARVRLADTRIVRTASAALTAHGTARLEARGTTVRDSAANGLLATGSAAVRITDGEVTDCRFSAVHAGGTAEVTLTRLRAGRTPEHGLHAVADSRLTLSEVHLTDCGMSGLDLSGAAGADAAELSVTRCRNGVVAGSGGPVRLAGCTVTDAERAGFSFGPGGEAELDGGRVLRAGTAGLVVQDGATVRARDVEITEAAGSGMVVAAGAAPHASGVRVVRPGKNGLIVDAKGAGVFEDCEITGPGYPAVHLGEAATPVLTRIRVQDADADLSTGDGAEPEVRDCVSWQVKDAHWPAPMAPVPAAATATAAPGGTPATGSAGGDTTTTAPPTEEDLDELLGELHQLIGLDRVKQDVASLVKLMRMVQRREAAGLAAPPLSRHLVFAGNPGTGKTTVARLYGRILAAVGLLERGHLVEADRSALVGEYVGHTGPKTQRVFMEAMGGVLFIDEAYSLAPAHSSGGNDFAQEAIATLVKLMEDHRDAVVVIVAGYPTEMEHFIDSNPGLASRFNRTLLFEDYDTEDLVRIVEQHAAAHQYELTDAARATLAGYFDHVPRDGRFGNGRSARQTFQAMTERQAYRVAENDAPSEADLRTLSQLDVPELDVPETDPAGPGGPVRPA
;
A
#
# COMPACT_ATOMS: atom_id res chain seq x y z
N MET A 1 85.75 -13.39 12.70
CA MET A 1 86.68 -12.31 12.29
C MET A 1 86.21 -11.86 10.93
N THR A 2 85.58 -10.70 10.71
CA THR A 2 85.84 -9.35 11.22
C THR A 2 84.53 -8.56 11.32
N THR A 3 84.35 -7.90 12.45
CA THR A 3 83.35 -6.87 12.75
C THR A 3 83.66 -5.57 11.99
N HIS A 4 82.66 -4.93 11.38
CA HIS A 4 82.71 -3.49 11.13
C HIS A 4 81.42 -2.83 11.60
N GLN A 5 81.59 -2.08 12.68
CA GLN A 5 80.68 -1.19 13.37
C GLN A 5 80.77 0.16 12.67
N ALA A 6 79.65 0.66 12.14
CA ALA A 6 79.55 2.04 11.65
C ALA A 6 78.89 2.88 12.75
N ALA A 7 79.60 3.94 13.13
CA ALA A 7 79.34 4.78 14.29
C ALA A 7 78.09 5.65 14.13
N ALA A 8 77.35 5.77 15.24
CA ALA A 8 76.32 6.77 15.45
C ALA A 8 76.99 8.08 15.90
N ASP A 9 76.88 9.13 15.08
CA ASP A 9 77.18 10.50 15.52
C ASP A 9 75.94 11.08 16.21
N ALA A 10 76.10 11.40 17.49
CA ALA A 10 75.10 12.04 18.33
C ALA A 10 75.37 13.55 18.42
N THR A 11 74.54 14.36 17.78
CA THR A 11 74.32 15.77 18.14
C THR A 11 72.86 16.18 17.90
N GLY A 12 72.21 16.75 18.93
CA GLY A 12 70.95 17.50 18.82
C GLY A 12 69.64 16.70 18.84
N HIS A 13 68.82 16.91 19.87
CA HIS A 13 67.45 16.39 20.02
C HIS A 13 66.50 16.92 18.92
N GLN A 14 66.41 16.22 17.79
CA GLN A 14 65.28 16.21 16.85
C GLN A 14 65.09 14.76 16.36
N GLY A 15 63.84 14.28 16.35
CA GLY A 15 63.49 12.88 16.15
C GLY A 15 64.13 12.27 14.90
N ALA A 16 64.91 11.20 15.08
CA ALA A 16 65.58 10.51 13.99
C ALA A 16 64.55 9.88 13.03
N THR A 17 64.58 10.30 11.76
CA THR A 17 63.76 9.72 10.70
C THR A 17 64.41 8.44 10.17
N VAL A 18 63.70 7.31 10.25
CA VAL A 18 64.20 6.02 9.72
C VAL A 18 63.64 5.82 8.31
N HIS A 19 64.52 5.65 7.32
CA HIS A 19 64.12 5.39 5.92
C HIS A 19 64.11 3.88 5.63
N VAL A 20 63.04 3.38 5.02
CA VAL A 20 62.88 1.94 4.70
C VAL A 20 62.54 1.74 3.23
N THR A 21 63.29 0.87 2.54
CA THR A 21 63.02 0.44 1.16
C THR A 21 62.52 -1.00 1.10
N PRO A 22 61.66 -1.36 0.13
CA PRO A 22 61.20 -2.74 -0.04
C PRO A 22 62.37 -3.66 -0.46
N GLY A 23 62.47 -4.87 0.11
CA GLY A 23 63.49 -5.84 -0.32
C GLY A 23 63.89 -6.92 0.69
N SER A 24 63.72 -6.66 1.99
CA SER A 24 64.06 -7.62 3.07
C SER A 24 62.81 -7.96 3.89
N PRO A 25 62.50 -9.23 4.16
CA PRO A 25 61.42 -9.61 5.08
C PRO A 25 61.65 -8.99 6.46
N GLY A 26 60.63 -8.36 7.05
CA GLY A 26 60.73 -7.77 8.39
C GLY A 26 61.42 -6.40 8.44
N ALA A 27 61.72 -5.77 7.29
CA ALA A 27 62.41 -4.48 7.26
C ALA A 27 61.61 -3.37 7.95
N LEU A 28 60.29 -3.37 7.79
CA LEU A 28 59.44 -2.35 8.38
C LEU A 28 59.24 -2.59 9.88
N ALA A 29 59.07 -3.84 10.31
CA ALA A 29 59.04 -4.21 11.72
C ALA A 29 60.35 -3.88 12.44
N ALA A 30 61.51 -4.12 11.81
CA ALA A 30 62.81 -3.76 12.36
C ALA A 30 62.98 -2.24 12.48
N ALA A 31 62.54 -1.47 11.48
CA ALA A 31 62.57 -0.02 11.51
C ALA A 31 61.66 0.55 12.62
N LEU A 32 60.46 -0.02 12.79
CA LEU A 32 59.58 0.31 13.91
C LEU A 32 60.21 -0.02 15.27
N ALA A 33 60.92 -1.14 15.38
CA ALA A 33 61.68 -1.52 16.59
C ALA A 33 62.85 -0.57 16.90
N ALA A 34 63.49 -0.02 15.87
CA ALA A 34 64.61 0.90 16.00
C ALA A 34 64.17 2.37 16.23
N ALA A 35 62.95 2.74 15.85
CA ALA A 35 62.43 4.08 16.05
C ALA A 35 62.22 4.37 17.55
N ALA A 36 62.68 5.55 17.99
CA ALA A 36 62.36 6.04 19.32
C ALA A 36 60.84 6.25 19.48
N PRO A 37 60.26 6.14 20.69
CA PRO A 37 58.86 6.49 20.92
C PRO A 37 58.56 7.92 20.42
N GLY A 38 57.51 8.05 19.59
CA GLY A 38 57.14 9.27 18.88
C GLY A 38 57.94 9.54 17.59
N GLY A 39 58.85 8.65 17.20
CA GLY A 39 59.69 8.77 16.01
C GLY A 39 58.93 8.61 14.68
N GLU A 40 59.53 9.12 13.60
CA GLU A 40 58.99 9.02 12.24
C GLU A 40 59.74 7.96 11.43
N VAL A 41 59.00 7.05 10.80
CA VAL A 41 59.49 6.07 9.85
C VAL A 41 58.97 6.45 8.46
N ARG A 42 59.87 6.86 7.57
CA ARG A 42 59.58 7.17 6.16
C ARG A 42 59.75 5.91 5.32
N VAL A 43 58.67 5.54 4.63
CA VAL A 43 58.57 4.28 3.91
C VAL A 43 58.54 4.57 2.42
N ALA A 44 59.51 4.06 1.67
CA ALA A 44 59.50 4.18 0.21
C ALA A 44 58.30 3.43 -0.39
N ALA A 45 57.82 3.88 -1.54
CA ALA A 45 56.72 3.23 -2.25
C ALA A 45 57.04 1.76 -2.54
N GLY A 46 56.05 0.87 -2.36
CA GLY A 46 56.23 -0.56 -2.59
C GLY A 46 55.35 -1.45 -1.72
N THR A 47 55.48 -2.76 -1.91
CA THR A 47 54.76 -3.78 -1.15
C THR A 47 55.66 -4.41 -0.09
N TYR A 48 55.22 -4.37 1.17
CA TYR A 48 55.89 -4.93 2.33
C TYR A 48 55.10 -6.16 2.80
N ARG A 49 55.72 -7.34 2.68
CA ARG A 49 55.09 -8.62 3.04
C ARG A 49 55.45 -9.03 4.47
N GLU A 50 54.86 -8.36 5.44
CA GLU A 50 55.06 -8.60 6.87
C GLU A 50 53.80 -8.16 7.66
N ALA A 51 53.60 -8.75 8.85
CA ALA A 51 52.57 -8.31 9.78
C ALA A 51 53.18 -7.34 10.80
N LEU A 52 52.55 -6.19 11.00
CA LEU A 52 53.03 -5.17 11.93
C LEU A 52 52.22 -5.18 13.21
N ARG A 53 52.94 -5.22 14.33
CA ARG A 53 52.37 -5.08 15.66
C ARG A 53 52.95 -3.84 16.33
N VAL A 54 52.09 -2.86 16.61
CA VAL A 54 52.47 -1.55 17.14
C VAL A 54 52.08 -1.47 18.61
N ASP A 55 53.08 -1.34 19.48
CA ASP A 55 52.95 -1.28 20.94
C ASP A 55 53.50 0.03 21.54
N ARG A 56 53.85 1.00 20.68
CA ARG A 56 54.48 2.27 21.05
C ARG A 56 54.02 3.40 20.14
N ASP A 57 54.31 4.62 20.57
CA ASP A 57 54.02 5.82 19.79
C ASP A 57 54.93 5.90 18.56
N VAL A 58 54.37 6.03 17.36
CA VAL A 58 55.14 6.07 16.11
C VAL A 58 54.35 6.69 14.95
N THR A 59 55.07 7.30 14.02
CA THR A 59 54.53 7.78 12.74
C THR A 59 55.09 6.97 11.58
N LEU A 60 54.21 6.43 10.74
CA LEU A 60 54.51 5.74 9.49
C LEU A 60 54.03 6.61 8.32
N ARG A 61 54.96 7.12 7.53
CA ARG A 61 54.68 8.05 6.43
C ARG A 61 55.22 7.51 5.11
N ALA A 62 54.38 7.46 4.09
CA ALA A 62 54.83 7.19 2.73
C ALA A 62 55.74 8.32 2.23
N ALA A 63 56.91 7.96 1.70
CA ALA A 63 57.83 8.92 1.09
C ALA A 63 57.35 9.33 -0.31
N ASP A 64 57.57 10.61 -0.64
CA ASP A 64 57.40 11.17 -1.99
C ASP A 64 56.01 10.95 -2.64
N GLY A 65 54.97 10.76 -1.84
CA GLY A 65 53.59 10.58 -2.29
C GLY A 65 53.29 9.24 -2.98
N GLY A 66 54.23 8.29 -2.94
CA GLY A 66 54.02 6.95 -3.50
C GLY A 66 53.20 6.03 -2.60
N GLN A 67 52.59 4.98 -3.18
CA GLN A 67 51.72 4.08 -2.41
C GLN A 67 52.54 3.01 -1.66
N VAL A 68 52.33 2.92 -0.35
CA VAL A 68 52.90 1.86 0.50
C VAL A 68 51.80 0.81 0.75
N THR A 69 52.04 -0.45 0.37
CA THR A 69 51.11 -1.54 0.63
C THR A 69 51.69 -2.52 1.64
N LEU A 70 51.09 -2.62 2.81
CA LEU A 70 51.40 -3.65 3.80
C LEU A 70 50.57 -4.90 3.50
N THR A 71 51.17 -6.10 3.55
CA THR A 71 50.46 -7.37 3.31
C THR A 71 50.96 -8.43 4.27
N ALA A 72 50.04 -9.12 4.96
CA ALA A 72 50.37 -10.24 5.83
C ALA A 72 49.89 -11.58 5.28
N PRO A 73 50.42 -12.71 5.79
CA PRO A 73 49.87 -14.05 5.54
C PRO A 73 48.43 -14.19 6.04
N ASP A 74 47.70 -15.18 5.52
CA ASP A 74 46.25 -15.39 5.74
C ASP A 74 45.84 -15.64 7.21
N THR A 75 46.80 -15.83 8.12
CA THR A 75 46.55 -16.25 9.51
C THR A 75 46.47 -15.10 10.52
N ALA A 76 46.86 -13.87 10.17
CA ALA A 76 46.92 -12.74 11.09
C ALA A 76 46.55 -11.41 10.41
N PRO A 77 46.07 -10.39 11.17
CA PRO A 77 45.90 -9.05 10.64
C PRO A 77 47.24 -8.48 10.17
N ALA A 78 47.21 -7.71 9.08
CA ALA A 78 48.42 -7.07 8.55
C ALA A 78 48.91 -5.94 9.45
N LEU A 79 48.00 -5.26 10.14
CA LEU A 79 48.34 -4.26 11.15
C LEU A 79 47.52 -4.50 12.43
N GLU A 80 48.21 -4.66 13.55
CA GLU A 80 47.61 -4.72 14.89
C GLU A 80 48.17 -3.57 15.75
N VAL A 81 47.29 -2.74 16.31
CA VAL A 81 47.65 -1.69 17.27
C VAL A 81 47.22 -2.11 18.67
N LEU A 82 48.18 -2.17 19.59
CA LEU A 82 47.97 -2.61 20.96
C LEU A 82 47.55 -1.46 21.89
N PRO A 83 46.89 -1.76 23.01
CA PRO A 83 46.54 -0.77 24.02
C PRO A 83 47.75 0.07 24.46
N GLY A 84 47.54 1.39 24.55
CA GLY A 84 48.55 2.36 24.97
C GLY A 84 49.43 2.95 23.85
N ALA A 85 49.37 2.43 22.63
CA ALA A 85 50.13 2.95 21.49
C ALA A 85 49.41 4.12 20.77
N ARG A 86 50.18 5.10 20.27
CA ARG A 86 49.70 6.12 19.32
C ARG A 86 50.32 5.92 17.94
N LEU A 87 49.49 5.57 16.97
CA LEU A 87 49.94 5.36 15.60
C LEU A 87 49.47 6.50 14.69
N THR A 88 50.39 7.10 13.93
CA THR A 88 50.02 7.95 12.79
C THR A 88 50.38 7.24 11.49
N LEU A 89 49.42 7.08 10.58
CA LEU A 89 49.60 6.55 9.24
C LEU A 89 49.34 7.66 8.22
N ASP A 90 50.25 7.85 7.27
CA ASP A 90 50.06 8.80 6.16
C ASP A 90 50.42 8.14 4.82
N GLY A 91 49.43 7.96 3.94
CA GLY A 91 49.60 7.36 2.61
C GLY A 91 49.83 5.84 2.59
N VAL A 92 49.46 5.14 3.67
CA VAL A 92 49.67 3.69 3.80
C VAL A 92 48.37 2.91 3.53
N THR A 93 48.42 1.97 2.60
CA THR A 93 47.37 0.97 2.35
C THR A 93 47.72 -0.33 3.07
N VAL A 94 46.79 -0.85 3.87
CA VAL A 94 46.94 -2.14 4.55
C VAL A 94 46.08 -3.19 3.86
N ARG A 95 46.73 -4.20 3.27
CA ARG A 95 46.08 -5.31 2.59
C ARG A 95 46.04 -6.54 3.50
N GLY A 96 44.85 -7.05 3.80
CA GLY A 96 44.69 -8.31 4.53
C GLY A 96 45.01 -9.53 3.68
N GLY A 97 45.28 -10.67 4.34
CA GLY A 97 45.50 -11.95 3.64
C GLY A 97 44.20 -12.55 3.08
N ALA A 98 43.07 -12.33 3.76
CA ALA A 98 41.76 -12.83 3.35
C ALA A 98 40.64 -11.81 3.57
N ALA A 99 39.64 -11.79 2.69
CA ALA A 99 38.56 -10.81 2.69
C ALA A 99 37.60 -10.95 3.89
N ASP A 100 37.48 -12.15 4.46
CA ASP A 100 36.68 -12.50 5.63
C ASP A 100 37.43 -12.30 6.97
N ARG A 101 38.65 -11.77 6.92
CA ARG A 101 39.52 -11.52 8.08
C ARG A 101 39.79 -10.02 8.26
N PRO A 102 40.20 -9.58 9.47
CA PRO A 102 40.64 -8.21 9.66
C PRO A 102 41.96 -7.96 8.91
N ALA A 103 41.99 -6.92 8.08
CA ALA A 103 43.24 -6.38 7.54
C ALA A 103 43.94 -5.53 8.61
N VAL A 104 43.13 -4.78 9.38
CA VAL A 104 43.59 -3.91 10.47
C VAL A 104 42.77 -4.21 11.71
N LEU A 105 43.47 -4.40 12.83
CA LEU A 105 42.89 -4.61 14.15
C LEU A 105 43.42 -3.55 15.12
N LEU A 106 42.57 -2.62 15.52
CA LEU A 106 42.87 -1.65 16.58
C LEU A 106 42.30 -2.19 17.89
N SER A 107 43.17 -2.76 18.73
CA SER A 107 42.78 -3.37 20.01
C SER A 107 42.84 -2.39 21.19
N GLY A 108 43.36 -1.18 20.98
CA GLY A 108 43.42 -0.08 21.94
C GLY A 108 44.32 1.04 21.42
N GLY A 109 44.50 2.10 22.20
CA GLY A 109 45.35 3.24 21.82
C GLY A 109 44.68 4.23 20.86
N ALA A 110 45.45 5.13 20.26
CA ALA A 110 44.92 6.17 19.35
C ALA A 110 45.58 6.05 17.97
N THR A 111 44.76 5.97 16.92
CA THR A 111 45.26 5.92 15.54
C THR A 111 44.78 7.14 14.75
N HIS A 112 45.72 7.85 14.14
CA HIS A 112 45.46 8.90 13.16
C HIS A 112 45.85 8.38 11.78
N TRP A 113 44.91 8.33 10.84
CA TRP A 113 45.15 7.74 9.53
C TRP A 113 44.74 8.70 8.42
N HIS A 114 45.72 9.20 7.68
CA HIS A 114 45.53 10.11 6.56
C HIS A 114 45.87 9.41 5.23
N GLY A 115 44.90 9.35 4.31
CA GLY A 115 45.07 8.69 3.02
C GLY A 115 45.31 7.17 3.11
N GLY A 116 45.42 6.52 1.95
CA GLY A 116 45.57 5.05 1.90
C GLY A 116 44.28 4.34 2.29
N GLY A 117 44.33 3.40 3.25
CA GLY A 117 43.17 2.67 3.78
C GLY A 117 43.32 1.15 3.77
N THR A 118 42.25 0.40 3.61
CA THR A 118 42.28 -1.08 3.63
C THR A 118 41.95 -1.69 2.27
N ALA A 119 42.57 -2.84 1.99
CA ALA A 119 42.25 -3.68 0.84
C ALA A 119 42.17 -5.15 1.27
N CYS A 120 41.23 -5.93 0.73
CA CYS A 120 41.14 -7.37 0.99
C CYS A 120 41.09 -7.71 2.49
N GLY A 121 40.05 -7.27 3.18
CA GLY A 121 39.85 -7.47 4.62
C GLY A 121 39.30 -6.23 5.31
N ARG A 122 38.74 -6.42 6.50
CA ARG A 122 38.01 -5.37 7.21
C ARG A 122 38.87 -4.56 8.18
N LEU A 123 38.40 -3.36 8.50
CA LEU A 123 38.88 -2.56 9.63
C LEU A 123 38.10 -2.95 10.89
N GLU A 124 38.80 -3.34 11.96
CA GLU A 124 38.20 -3.54 13.28
C GLU A 124 38.72 -2.51 14.29
N VAL A 125 37.80 -1.79 14.94
CA VAL A 125 38.10 -0.86 16.03
C VAL A 125 37.42 -1.34 17.29
N LEU A 126 38.20 -1.87 18.24
CA LEU A 126 37.68 -2.60 19.39
C LEU A 126 38.12 -1.97 20.71
N ARG A 127 37.40 -2.34 21.79
CA ARG A 127 37.75 -2.03 23.19
C ARG A 127 37.80 -0.54 23.48
N ASP A 128 38.97 0.04 23.68
CA ASP A 128 39.20 1.46 23.99
C ASP A 128 39.95 2.18 22.87
N ALA A 129 40.07 1.55 21.70
CA ALA A 129 40.75 2.14 20.55
C ALA A 129 40.00 3.39 20.04
N ALA A 130 40.74 4.48 19.84
CA ALA A 130 40.28 5.67 19.15
C ALA A 130 40.86 5.73 17.74
N LEU A 131 40.05 6.17 16.78
CA LEU A 131 40.44 6.28 15.38
C LEU A 131 39.99 7.63 14.81
N THR A 132 40.92 8.35 14.19
CA THR A 132 40.60 9.47 13.30
C THR A 132 41.16 9.14 11.93
N MET A 133 40.29 9.02 10.93
CA MET A 133 40.64 8.63 9.58
C MET A 133 40.16 9.67 8.57
N THR A 134 41.04 10.11 7.68
CA THR A 134 40.75 11.17 6.69
C THR A 134 41.20 10.74 5.31
N GLY A 135 40.33 10.85 4.29
CA GLY A 135 40.68 10.60 2.89
C GLY A 135 41.07 9.15 2.57
N ALA A 136 40.66 8.18 3.40
CA ALA A 136 41.02 6.78 3.24
C ALA A 136 39.96 5.99 2.44
N ARG A 137 40.40 4.93 1.75
CA ARG A 137 39.54 4.01 0.98
C ARG A 137 39.59 2.60 1.54
N LEU A 138 38.43 2.01 1.82
CA LEU A 138 38.28 0.66 2.38
C LEU A 138 37.58 -0.22 1.34
N THR A 139 38.24 -1.32 0.92
CA THR A 139 37.78 -2.16 -0.19
C THR A 139 37.97 -3.66 0.06
N GLY A 140 37.13 -4.47 -0.57
CA GLY A 140 37.33 -5.93 -0.67
C GLY A 140 37.15 -6.67 0.65
N ALA A 141 36.21 -6.25 1.50
CA ALA A 141 35.82 -6.99 2.70
C ALA A 141 34.62 -7.89 2.43
N ALA A 142 34.67 -9.15 2.89
CA ALA A 142 33.62 -10.13 2.63
C ALA A 142 32.40 -9.99 3.57
N LEU A 143 32.59 -9.46 4.80
CA LEU A 143 31.54 -9.41 5.82
C LEU A 143 31.11 -7.98 6.18
N ALA A 144 32.06 -7.18 6.68
CA ALA A 144 31.85 -5.78 7.02
C ALA A 144 33.03 -4.95 6.52
N GLY A 145 32.82 -3.78 5.92
CA GLY A 145 33.92 -2.88 5.54
C GLY A 145 34.66 -2.35 6.78
N ALA A 146 33.90 -1.87 7.75
CA ALA A 146 34.38 -1.50 9.08
C ALA A 146 33.48 -2.07 10.18
N LEU A 147 34.08 -2.61 11.24
CA LEU A 147 33.41 -3.08 12.45
C LEU A 147 33.91 -2.25 13.64
N ILE A 148 33.01 -1.49 14.25
CA ILE A 148 33.31 -0.55 15.33
C ILE A 148 32.57 -1.02 16.59
N ARG A 149 33.35 -1.45 17.58
CA ARG A 149 32.90 -1.87 18.92
C ARG A 149 33.89 -1.38 19.98
N THR A 150 33.90 -0.08 20.21
CA THR A 150 34.88 0.60 21.06
C THR A 150 34.21 1.66 21.95
N THR A 151 34.82 1.98 23.09
CA THR A 151 34.49 3.15 23.91
C THR A 151 35.28 4.39 23.50
N GLY A 152 36.29 4.24 22.64
CA GLY A 152 37.05 5.33 22.04
C GLY A 152 36.26 6.04 20.94
N ALA A 153 36.60 7.32 20.70
CA ALA A 153 35.96 8.09 19.62
C ALA A 153 36.44 7.62 18.24
N VAL A 154 35.51 7.39 17.31
CA VAL A 154 35.81 7.07 15.93
C VAL A 154 35.29 8.17 15.00
N ARG A 155 36.19 8.76 14.21
CA ARG A 155 35.89 9.81 13.24
C ARG A 155 36.38 9.42 11.85
N LEU A 156 35.49 9.45 10.86
CA LEU A 156 35.80 9.20 9.46
C LEU A 156 35.43 10.42 8.61
N THR A 157 36.42 11.06 7.99
CA THR A 157 36.22 12.27 7.17
C THR A 157 36.65 12.01 5.74
N ASP A 158 35.81 12.36 4.76
CA ASP A 158 36.10 12.20 3.33
C ASP A 158 36.58 10.77 2.95
N CYS A 159 36.05 9.75 3.64
CA CYS A 159 36.42 8.36 3.43
C CYS A 159 35.48 7.68 2.44
N VAL A 160 35.98 6.65 1.75
CA VAL A 160 35.20 5.84 0.80
C VAL A 160 35.24 4.38 1.20
N LEU A 161 34.08 3.80 1.52
CA LEU A 161 33.91 2.38 1.75
C LEU A 161 33.18 1.77 0.56
N GLU A 162 33.77 0.77 -0.08
CA GLU A 162 33.28 0.29 -1.38
C GLU A 162 33.37 -1.23 -1.53
N GLY A 163 32.29 -1.81 -2.05
CA GLY A 163 32.25 -3.22 -2.46
C GLY A 163 32.35 -4.20 -1.29
N ALA A 164 31.74 -3.88 -0.14
CA ALA A 164 31.62 -4.84 0.95
C ALA A 164 30.62 -5.94 0.57
N GLN A 165 31.01 -7.22 0.61
CA GLN A 165 30.10 -8.35 0.34
C GLN A 165 29.14 -8.66 1.51
N GLY A 166 29.00 -7.72 2.44
CA GLY A 166 27.99 -7.71 3.49
C GLY A 166 27.64 -6.28 3.88
N THR A 167 27.90 -5.86 5.11
CA THR A 167 27.56 -4.50 5.57
C THR A 167 28.71 -3.51 5.31
N GLY A 168 28.42 -2.26 4.91
CA GLY A 168 29.46 -1.24 4.77
C GLY A 168 30.14 -0.92 6.11
N VAL A 169 29.36 -0.41 7.07
CA VAL A 169 29.82 -0.09 8.43
C VAL A 169 28.89 -0.72 9.46
N VAL A 170 29.47 -1.42 10.44
CA VAL A 170 28.75 -1.95 11.61
C VAL A 170 29.22 -1.24 12.86
N VAL A 171 28.27 -0.67 13.62
CA VAL A 171 28.53 -0.01 14.89
C VAL A 171 27.70 -0.68 15.98
N GLY A 172 28.35 -1.14 17.06
CA GLY A 172 27.70 -1.80 18.19
C GLY A 172 28.35 -1.45 19.53
N GLY A 173 27.87 -2.03 20.62
CA GLY A 173 28.27 -1.66 21.98
C GLY A 173 27.78 -0.27 22.35
N ASP A 174 28.60 0.45 23.12
CA ASP A 174 28.40 1.86 23.46
C ASP A 174 29.22 2.79 22.54
N SER A 175 29.49 2.33 21.31
CA SER A 175 30.38 3.04 20.37
C SER A 175 29.80 4.33 19.87
N ARG A 176 30.69 5.30 19.60
CA ARG A 176 30.37 6.57 18.95
C ARG A 176 31.12 6.71 17.64
N LEU A 177 30.38 6.90 16.57
CA LEU A 177 30.91 7.12 15.23
C LEU A 177 30.45 8.48 14.71
N GLU A 178 31.40 9.33 14.31
CA GLU A 178 31.16 10.53 13.53
C GLU A 178 31.69 10.33 12.11
N MET A 179 30.85 10.53 11.10
CA MET A 179 31.26 10.52 9.70
C MET A 179 30.87 11.83 9.01
N THR A 180 31.81 12.41 8.26
CA THR A 180 31.59 13.66 7.51
C THR A 180 32.10 13.50 6.08
N GLY A 181 31.32 13.95 5.08
CA GLY A 181 31.75 13.98 3.67
C GLY A 181 32.05 12.60 3.06
N SER A 182 31.66 11.52 3.74
CA SER A 182 32.09 10.16 3.42
C SER A 182 31.07 9.41 2.57
N ARG A 183 31.52 8.37 1.88
CA ARG A 183 30.70 7.58 0.94
C ARG A 183 30.75 6.09 1.23
N ILE A 184 29.60 5.44 1.23
CA ILE A 184 29.46 3.98 1.31
C ILE A 184 28.77 3.51 0.03
N ARG A 185 29.42 2.61 -0.73
CA ARG A 185 28.96 2.18 -2.05
C ARG A 185 28.97 0.67 -2.23
N GLY A 186 27.89 0.15 -2.82
CA GLY A 186 27.83 -1.23 -3.31
C GLY A 186 28.03 -2.28 -2.22
N ALA A 187 27.45 -2.05 -1.04
CA ALA A 187 27.41 -3.07 0.00
C ALA A 187 26.30 -4.07 -0.34
N THR A 188 26.56 -5.38 -0.39
CA THR A 188 25.50 -6.37 -0.73
C THR A 188 24.47 -6.54 0.39
N GLY A 189 24.83 -6.19 1.63
CA GLY A 189 23.95 -6.10 2.79
C GLY A 189 23.49 -4.66 3.04
N SER A 190 23.56 -4.21 4.30
CA SER A 190 23.20 -2.83 4.66
C SER A 190 24.36 -1.86 4.44
N GLY A 191 24.07 -0.59 4.16
CA GLY A 191 25.11 0.44 4.10
C GLY A 191 25.73 0.69 5.47
N VAL A 192 24.90 1.07 6.44
CA VAL A 192 25.27 1.25 7.85
C VAL A 192 24.32 0.45 8.73
N ARG A 193 24.86 -0.30 9.69
CA ARG A 193 24.09 -1.03 10.69
C ARG A 193 24.48 -0.58 12.09
N VAL A 194 23.51 -0.13 12.87
CA VAL A 194 23.69 0.39 14.23
C VAL A 194 22.87 -0.45 15.21
N ARG A 195 23.51 -0.95 16.25
CA ARG A 195 22.93 -1.90 17.20
C ARG A 195 23.28 -1.57 18.64
N GLU A 196 22.65 -2.28 19.57
CA GLU A 196 22.90 -2.14 21.01
C GLU A 196 22.65 -0.68 21.44
N ASN A 197 23.63 0.02 22.05
CA ASN A 197 23.50 1.43 22.48
C ASN A 197 24.34 2.39 21.64
N ALA A 198 24.75 1.96 20.44
CA ALA A 198 25.65 2.73 19.61
C ALA A 198 25.02 4.04 19.14
N ARG A 199 25.86 5.08 19.00
CA ARG A 199 25.48 6.41 18.53
C ARG A 199 26.24 6.77 17.28
N VAL A 200 25.52 7.19 16.24
CA VAL A 200 26.12 7.54 14.96
C VAL A 200 25.70 8.96 14.55
N VAL A 201 26.67 9.76 14.12
CA VAL A 201 26.43 11.07 13.51
C VAL A 201 26.98 11.04 12.09
N LEU A 202 26.13 11.25 11.09
CA LEU A 202 26.50 11.35 9.69
C LEU A 202 26.20 12.76 9.18
N ARG A 203 27.17 13.40 8.54
CA ARG A 203 27.03 14.73 7.93
C ARG A 203 27.53 14.69 6.50
N ASP A 204 26.74 15.22 5.56
CA ASP A 204 27.12 15.31 4.14
C ASP A 204 27.55 13.95 3.54
N CYS A 205 26.97 12.85 4.04
CA CYS A 205 27.34 11.50 3.65
C CYS A 205 26.45 10.97 2.51
N LEU A 206 27.01 10.07 1.70
CA LEU A 206 26.28 9.35 0.67
C LEU A 206 26.32 7.85 0.94
N ILE A 207 25.15 7.22 1.04
CA ILE A 207 24.97 5.77 1.09
C ILE A 207 24.24 5.36 -0.19
N ASP A 208 24.85 4.48 -0.97
CA ASP A 208 24.48 4.28 -2.37
C ASP A 208 24.61 2.81 -2.76
N GLY A 209 23.53 2.22 -3.29
CA GLY A 209 23.56 0.84 -3.80
C GLY A 209 23.71 -0.22 -2.71
N ALA A 210 23.06 -0.05 -1.56
CA ALA A 210 23.01 -1.11 -0.54
C ALA A 210 22.05 -2.23 -1.00
N GLY A 211 22.45 -3.50 -0.97
CA GLY A 211 21.63 -4.62 -1.43
C GLY A 211 20.44 -4.94 -0.50
N ARG A 212 20.50 -4.50 0.76
CA ARG A 212 19.37 -4.48 1.70
C ARG A 212 19.03 -3.03 2.07
N SER A 213 18.98 -2.71 3.36
CA SER A 213 18.63 -1.37 3.81
C SER A 213 19.83 -0.42 3.78
N GLY A 214 19.62 0.85 3.38
CA GLY A 214 20.69 1.86 3.41
C GLY A 214 21.23 2.06 4.83
N LEU A 215 20.33 2.31 5.78
CA LEU A 215 20.60 2.27 7.21
C LEU A 215 19.66 1.28 7.92
N LEU A 216 20.22 0.51 8.85
CA LEU A 216 19.49 -0.41 9.72
C LEU A 216 19.78 -0.09 11.19
N PHE A 217 18.73 0.20 11.95
CA PHE A 217 18.77 0.48 13.39
C PHE A 217 18.06 -0.62 14.18
N GLU A 218 18.72 -1.06 15.24
CA GLU A 218 18.25 -2.11 16.14
C GLU A 218 18.49 -1.71 17.61
N ASP A 219 17.76 -2.37 18.51
CA ASP A 219 17.92 -2.28 19.97
C ASP A 219 17.73 -0.84 20.51
N GLY A 220 18.65 -0.32 21.31
CA GLY A 220 18.59 1.01 21.92
C GLY A 220 19.33 2.10 21.14
N SER A 221 19.74 1.81 19.90
CA SER A 221 20.63 2.67 19.12
C SER A 221 20.03 4.05 18.82
N ALA A 222 20.92 5.01 18.53
CA ALA A 222 20.53 6.38 18.17
C ALA A 222 21.38 6.91 17.01
N ALA A 223 20.79 7.74 16.16
CA ALA A 223 21.54 8.40 15.10
C ALA A 223 21.03 9.77 14.71
N LEU A 224 21.97 10.60 14.26
CA LEU A 224 21.73 11.89 13.65
C LEU A 224 22.30 11.90 12.23
N LEU A 225 21.45 12.21 11.26
CA LEU A 225 21.84 12.43 9.88
C LEU A 225 21.54 13.88 9.51
N VAL A 226 22.52 14.56 8.92
CA VAL A 226 22.39 15.94 8.44
C VAL A 226 22.89 16.01 7.01
N ASP A 227 22.05 16.52 6.10
CA ASP A 227 22.36 16.71 4.68
C ASP A 227 22.89 15.43 3.99
N CYS A 228 22.37 14.28 4.43
CA CYS A 228 22.78 12.98 3.94
C CYS A 228 21.87 12.51 2.80
N ARG A 229 22.45 11.73 1.87
CA ARG A 229 21.72 11.09 0.77
C ARG A 229 21.81 9.58 0.90
N VAL A 230 20.66 8.92 0.86
CA VAL A 230 20.54 7.46 0.86
C VAL A 230 19.77 7.06 -0.39
N ARG A 231 20.43 6.32 -1.29
CA ARG A 231 19.84 6.04 -2.60
C ARG A 231 20.05 4.64 -3.12
N ASP A 232 19.14 4.24 -4.01
CA ASP A 232 19.26 3.05 -4.86
C ASP A 232 19.47 1.77 -4.02
N CYS A 233 18.74 1.64 -2.91
CA CYS A 233 18.83 0.51 -1.98
C CYS A 233 17.89 -0.63 -2.42
N GLY A 234 18.31 -1.90 -2.29
CA GLY A 234 17.48 -3.06 -2.63
C GLY A 234 16.30 -3.29 -1.68
N GLY A 235 16.41 -2.81 -0.43
CA GLY A 235 15.33 -2.80 0.57
C GLY A 235 14.89 -1.38 0.91
N GLU A 236 14.76 -1.09 2.21
CA GLU A 236 14.37 0.22 2.71
C GLU A 236 15.55 1.21 2.68
N ALA A 237 15.33 2.51 2.44
CA ALA A 237 16.44 3.46 2.59
C ALA A 237 16.87 3.56 4.06
N VAL A 238 15.89 3.67 4.98
CA VAL A 238 16.12 3.63 6.42
C VAL A 238 15.12 2.70 7.10
N ARG A 239 15.63 1.74 7.86
CA ARG A 239 14.83 0.81 8.67
C ARG A 239 15.19 0.91 10.14
N VAL A 240 14.18 1.17 10.97
CA VAL A 240 14.27 1.20 12.43
C VAL A 240 13.40 0.08 12.99
N LEU A 241 14.01 -0.95 13.55
CA LEU A 241 13.27 -2.05 14.19
C LEU A 241 12.91 -1.69 15.63
N ASP A 242 13.87 -1.13 16.37
CA ASP A 242 13.71 -0.58 17.71
C ASP A 242 14.73 0.54 17.91
N SER A 243 14.46 1.46 18.83
CA SER A 243 15.41 2.49 19.23
C SER A 243 15.13 2.98 20.65
N SER A 244 16.09 3.71 21.23
CA SER A 244 15.76 4.58 22.36
C SER A 244 14.79 5.69 21.91
N PRO A 245 13.92 6.20 22.80
CA PRO A 245 13.02 7.30 22.47
C PRO A 245 13.79 8.61 22.26
N VAL A 246 13.34 9.46 21.33
CA VAL A 246 13.89 10.81 21.15
C VAL A 246 13.45 11.66 22.35
N PRO A 247 14.38 12.26 23.12
CA PRO A 247 14.01 13.16 24.21
C PRO A 247 13.23 14.37 23.69
N ARG A 248 12.26 14.86 24.47
CA ARG A 248 11.43 16.03 24.07
C ARG A 248 12.27 17.26 23.74
N ASP A 249 13.34 17.50 24.48
CA ASP A 249 14.24 18.64 24.25
C ASP A 249 15.04 18.52 22.94
N ASP A 250 15.12 17.32 22.36
CA ASP A 250 15.82 17.05 21.08
C ASP A 250 14.85 16.88 19.91
N ASP A 251 13.55 17.06 20.12
CA ASP A 251 12.55 16.87 19.08
C ASP A 251 12.41 18.11 18.19
N PRO A 252 12.93 18.10 16.95
CA PRO A 252 12.79 19.25 16.05
C PRO A 252 11.35 19.49 15.61
N TYR A 253 10.45 18.54 15.84
CA TYR A 253 9.03 18.73 15.55
C TYR A 253 8.40 19.80 16.44
N GLU A 254 8.87 19.92 17.70
CA GLU A 254 8.41 20.89 18.70
C GLU A 254 9.25 22.18 18.71
N ALA A 255 10.45 22.17 18.11
CA ALA A 255 11.35 23.32 18.11
C ALA A 255 10.99 24.37 17.05
N ALA A 256 11.05 25.65 17.42
CA ALA A 256 10.83 26.77 16.50
C ALA A 256 11.98 26.96 15.49
N ASP A 257 13.18 26.48 15.83
CA ASP A 257 14.38 26.51 14.99
C ASP A 257 14.79 25.09 14.62
N ILE A 258 14.91 24.81 13.32
CA ILE A 258 15.32 23.51 12.75
C ILE A 258 16.86 23.39 12.79
N ALA A 259 17.48 23.74 13.91
CA ALA A 259 18.91 23.56 14.08
C ALA A 259 19.18 22.10 14.51
N ALA A 260 19.88 21.35 13.66
CA ALA A 260 20.27 19.99 14.01
C ALA A 260 21.17 19.98 15.26
N PRO A 261 20.94 19.07 16.23
CA PRO A 261 21.80 18.94 17.40
C PRO A 261 23.22 18.49 17.01
N ALA A 262 24.15 18.50 17.97
CA ALA A 262 25.49 17.96 17.75
C ALA A 262 25.47 16.43 17.59
N GLU A 263 24.66 15.76 18.42
CA GLU A 263 24.47 14.30 18.46
C GLU A 263 23.01 13.95 18.83
N ALA A 264 22.52 12.78 18.43
CA ALA A 264 21.22 12.28 18.87
C ALA A 264 21.35 11.62 20.25
N ARG A 265 20.57 12.07 21.24
CA ARG A 265 20.51 11.44 22.58
C ARG A 265 19.60 10.21 22.61
N GLY A 266 18.69 10.08 21.65
CA GLY A 266 17.89 8.87 21.43
C GLY A 266 17.22 8.90 20.06
N GLY A 267 16.81 7.73 19.58
CA GLY A 267 16.07 7.57 18.32
C GLY A 267 16.84 7.98 17.08
N LEU A 268 16.11 8.15 15.99
CA LEU A 268 16.63 8.54 14.69
C LEU A 268 16.22 9.98 14.36
N LEU A 269 17.19 10.84 14.07
CA LEU A 269 16.98 12.22 13.65
C LEU A 269 17.55 12.45 12.24
N LEU A 270 16.73 12.93 11.31
CA LEU A 270 17.13 13.29 9.95
C LEU A 270 16.84 14.77 9.69
N TYR A 271 17.84 15.50 9.22
CA TYR A 271 17.73 16.91 8.84
C TYR A 271 18.21 17.11 7.41
N GLY A 272 17.40 17.72 6.54
CA GLY A 272 17.79 18.03 5.16
C GLY A 272 18.17 16.79 4.33
N CYS A 273 17.71 15.61 4.73
CA CYS A 273 18.12 14.35 4.13
C CYS A 273 17.27 13.98 2.93
N GLU A 274 17.87 13.25 1.98
CA GLU A 274 17.21 12.75 0.79
C GLU A 274 17.23 11.22 0.76
N LEU A 275 16.05 10.60 0.68
CA LEU A 275 15.87 9.16 0.58
C LEU A 275 15.26 8.85 -0.80
N THR A 276 16.00 8.18 -1.68
CA THR A 276 15.58 8.01 -3.10
C THR A 276 15.75 6.58 -3.61
N GLY A 277 14.80 6.07 -4.41
CA GLY A 277 15.04 4.82 -5.14
C GLY A 277 15.18 3.60 -4.23
N ALA A 278 14.53 3.59 -3.06
CA ALA A 278 14.46 2.41 -2.21
C ALA A 278 13.62 1.32 -2.89
N GLY A 279 14.04 0.06 -2.87
CA GLY A 279 13.28 -1.08 -3.39
C GLY A 279 12.01 -1.37 -2.57
N ALA A 280 11.98 -0.94 -1.30
CA ALA A 280 10.83 -1.01 -0.41
C ALA A 280 10.47 0.41 0.12
N ASP A 281 10.16 0.54 1.41
CA ASP A 281 9.82 1.82 2.04
C ASP A 281 11.04 2.77 2.09
N ALA A 282 10.84 4.08 1.90
CA ALA A 282 11.93 5.02 2.12
C ALA A 282 12.29 5.12 3.62
N LEU A 283 11.29 5.22 4.49
CA LEU A 283 11.44 5.10 5.95
C LEU A 283 10.49 4.04 6.50
N HIS A 284 11.03 3.04 7.20
CA HIS A 284 10.24 2.03 7.90
C HIS A 284 10.59 2.00 9.38
N VAL A 285 9.62 2.32 10.25
CA VAL A 285 9.79 2.30 11.72
C VAL A 285 8.79 1.31 12.30
N ALA A 286 9.30 0.30 13.00
CA ALA A 286 8.52 -0.75 13.64
C ALA A 286 8.83 -0.84 15.15
N GLY A 287 8.27 -1.85 15.81
CA GLY A 287 8.55 -2.12 17.23
C GLY A 287 8.27 -0.91 18.11
N SER A 288 9.29 -0.48 18.85
CA SER A 288 9.29 0.71 19.70
C SER A 288 10.12 1.86 19.13
N GLY A 289 10.48 1.80 17.85
CA GLY A 289 11.30 2.81 17.18
C GLY A 289 10.72 4.22 17.21
N ASP A 290 11.60 5.21 17.27
CA ASP A 290 11.26 6.64 17.29
C ASP A 290 12.11 7.39 16.26
N ALA A 291 11.45 8.00 15.28
CA ALA A 291 12.10 8.71 14.19
C ALA A 291 11.50 10.10 13.98
N VAL A 292 12.38 11.08 13.77
CA VAL A 292 11.99 12.45 13.43
C VAL A 292 12.73 12.92 12.18
N LEU A 293 11.98 13.40 11.20
CA LEU A 293 12.49 13.96 9.95
C LEU A 293 12.14 15.43 9.90
N ALA A 294 13.09 16.29 9.52
CA ALA A 294 12.88 17.72 9.32
C ALA A 294 13.48 18.16 7.99
N GLY A 295 12.69 18.82 7.13
CA GLY A 295 13.14 19.31 5.84
C GLY A 295 13.63 18.22 4.87
N CYS A 296 13.09 17.01 4.99
CA CYS A 296 13.54 15.84 4.24
C CYS A 296 12.75 15.61 2.95
N VAL A 297 13.35 14.92 1.99
CA VAL A 297 12.70 14.51 0.74
C VAL A 297 12.75 12.99 0.60
N LEU A 298 11.59 12.37 0.43
CA LEU A 298 11.44 10.93 0.20
C LEU A 298 10.81 10.75 -1.17
N ARG A 299 11.52 10.10 -2.10
CA ARG A 299 11.01 9.96 -3.46
C ARG A 299 11.37 8.64 -4.11
N ASP A 300 10.54 8.25 -5.06
CA ASP A 300 10.83 7.17 -6.01
C ASP A 300 11.02 5.81 -5.31
N GLY A 301 10.27 5.59 -4.23
CA GLY A 301 10.31 4.36 -3.45
C GLY A 301 9.41 3.26 -4.03
N GLY A 302 9.90 2.03 -4.01
CA GLY A 302 9.18 0.81 -4.38
C GLY A 302 8.13 0.37 -3.36
N GLY A 303 8.10 1.00 -2.18
CA GLY A 303 7.07 0.84 -1.16
C GLY A 303 6.43 2.17 -0.76
N SER A 304 6.26 2.36 0.55
CA SER A 304 5.70 3.56 1.15
C SER A 304 6.76 4.66 1.30
N GLY A 305 6.33 5.91 1.41
CA GLY A 305 7.24 7.00 1.77
C GLY A 305 7.72 6.83 3.20
N ALA A 306 6.80 6.87 4.16
CA ALA A 306 7.09 6.59 5.56
C ALA A 306 6.04 5.65 6.18
N THR A 307 6.53 4.65 6.91
CA THR A 307 5.72 3.64 7.60
C THR A 307 5.98 3.68 9.10
N ALA A 308 4.90 3.75 9.88
CA ALA A 308 4.89 3.61 11.33
C ALA A 308 4.07 2.37 11.72
N GLY A 309 4.74 1.33 12.21
CA GLY A 309 4.13 0.07 12.62
C GLY A 309 4.17 -0.16 14.13
N GLU A 310 3.27 -1.03 14.61
CA GLU A 310 3.25 -1.51 15.99
C GLU A 310 3.13 -0.37 17.04
N ARG A 311 4.19 -0.04 17.77
CA ARG A 311 4.24 1.02 18.80
C ARG A 311 5.18 2.16 18.39
N ALA A 312 5.56 2.21 17.12
CA ALA A 312 6.47 3.20 16.58
C ALA A 312 5.94 4.62 16.70
N ARG A 313 6.87 5.58 16.80
CA ARG A 313 6.59 7.02 16.69
C ARG A 313 7.34 7.60 15.50
N VAL A 314 6.61 8.26 14.61
CA VAL A 314 7.19 8.94 13.45
C VAL A 314 6.69 10.38 13.43
N ARG A 315 7.61 11.34 13.42
CA ARG A 315 7.32 12.77 13.31
C ARG A 315 7.97 13.34 12.05
N LEU A 316 7.19 14.03 11.23
CA LEU A 316 7.63 14.59 9.95
C LEU A 316 7.38 16.10 9.95
N ALA A 317 8.43 16.90 9.91
CA ALA A 317 8.35 18.35 9.75
C ALA A 317 8.85 18.75 8.36
N ASP A 318 8.08 19.56 7.65
CA ASP A 318 8.43 20.14 6.34
C ASP A 318 8.97 19.10 5.35
N THR A 319 8.37 17.91 5.35
CA THR A 319 8.85 16.75 4.61
C THR A 319 8.07 16.62 3.29
N ARG A 320 8.78 16.31 2.20
CA ARG A 320 8.17 16.11 0.89
C ARG A 320 8.26 14.65 0.46
N ILE A 321 7.11 14.05 0.17
CA ILE A 321 6.99 12.66 -0.28
C ILE A 321 6.42 12.66 -1.71
N VAL A 322 7.14 12.06 -2.66
CA VAL A 322 6.80 12.11 -4.09
C VAL A 322 6.99 10.76 -4.76
N ARG A 323 6.04 10.33 -5.61
CA ARG A 323 6.16 9.13 -6.44
C ARG A 323 6.49 7.87 -5.63
N THR A 324 5.49 7.36 -4.90
CA THR A 324 5.60 6.11 -4.14
C THR A 324 4.82 5.00 -4.85
N ALA A 325 5.34 3.77 -4.84
CA ALA A 325 4.64 2.61 -5.43
C ALA A 325 3.53 2.05 -4.53
N SER A 326 3.51 2.41 -3.24
CA SER A 326 2.43 2.15 -2.28
C SER A 326 1.90 3.46 -1.70
N ALA A 327 1.21 3.39 -0.56
CA ALA A 327 0.70 4.54 0.15
C ALA A 327 1.85 5.44 0.64
N ALA A 328 1.71 6.76 0.54
CA ALA A 328 2.84 7.65 0.85
C ALA A 328 3.15 7.68 2.36
N LEU A 329 2.11 7.72 3.20
CA LEU A 329 2.20 7.59 4.65
C LEU A 329 1.38 6.38 5.11
N THR A 330 1.95 5.54 5.96
CA THR A 330 1.21 4.43 6.58
C THR A 330 1.40 4.42 8.09
N ALA A 331 0.29 4.21 8.80
CA ALA A 331 0.27 4.02 10.25
C ALA A 331 -0.64 2.84 10.59
N HIS A 332 -0.12 1.85 11.30
CA HIS A 332 -0.89 0.64 11.66
C HIS A 332 -0.55 0.13 13.06
N GLY A 333 -1.40 -0.73 13.60
CA GLY A 333 -1.26 -1.19 14.98
C GLY A 333 -1.63 -0.10 15.97
N THR A 334 -0.71 0.28 16.87
CA THR A 334 -0.87 1.35 17.86
C THR A 334 0.11 2.51 17.61
N ALA A 335 0.62 2.61 16.39
CA ALA A 335 1.66 3.57 16.03
C ALA A 335 1.13 5.01 16.10
N ARG A 336 2.06 5.95 16.30
CA ARG A 336 1.78 7.39 16.25
C ARG A 336 2.53 8.03 15.10
N LEU A 337 1.79 8.69 14.21
CA LEU A 337 2.35 9.41 13.08
C LEU A 337 1.91 10.87 13.16
N GLU A 338 2.86 11.79 13.29
CA GLU A 338 2.59 13.22 13.29
C GLU A 338 3.32 13.88 12.12
N ALA A 339 2.62 14.75 11.39
CA ALA A 339 3.18 15.44 10.25
C ALA A 339 2.79 16.92 10.26
N ARG A 340 3.75 17.83 10.07
CA ARG A 340 3.57 19.27 10.00
C ARG A 340 4.26 19.82 8.77
N GLY A 341 3.57 20.61 7.94
CA GLY A 341 4.19 21.15 6.72
C GLY A 341 4.50 20.09 5.65
N THR A 342 3.95 18.88 5.81
CA THR A 342 4.29 17.73 4.97
C THR A 342 3.46 17.72 3.69
N THR A 343 4.12 17.45 2.57
CA THR A 343 3.49 17.37 1.24
C THR A 343 3.62 15.96 0.65
N VAL A 344 2.52 15.44 0.13
CA VAL A 344 2.41 14.14 -0.53
C VAL A 344 1.87 14.34 -1.94
N ARG A 345 2.59 13.82 -2.94
CA ARG A 345 2.17 13.82 -4.35
C ARG A 345 2.52 12.51 -5.08
N ASP A 346 1.70 12.16 -6.06
CA ASP A 346 1.91 11.04 -6.99
C ASP A 346 2.04 9.68 -6.27
N SER A 347 1.16 9.39 -5.31
CA SER A 347 1.11 8.06 -4.68
C SER A 347 0.37 7.07 -5.57
N ALA A 348 0.98 5.91 -5.83
CA ALA A 348 0.32 4.82 -6.55
C ALA A 348 -0.75 4.08 -5.72
N ALA A 349 -0.96 4.48 -4.46
CA ALA A 349 -2.07 4.02 -3.63
C ALA A 349 -2.75 5.20 -2.89
N ASN A 350 -2.95 5.09 -1.56
CA ASN A 350 -3.50 6.16 -0.73
C ASN A 350 -2.42 7.20 -0.34
N GLY A 351 -2.80 8.46 -0.17
CA GLY A 351 -1.85 9.45 0.36
C GLY A 351 -1.47 9.16 1.83
N LEU A 352 -2.47 8.91 2.67
CA LEU A 352 -2.32 8.41 4.04
C LEU A 352 -3.21 7.19 4.24
N LEU A 353 -2.65 6.12 4.81
CA LEU A 353 -3.37 4.93 5.25
C LEU A 353 -3.18 4.72 6.75
N ALA A 354 -4.26 4.88 7.52
CA ALA A 354 -4.29 4.64 8.96
C ALA A 354 -5.19 3.44 9.29
N THR A 355 -4.66 2.42 9.96
CA THR A 355 -5.42 1.21 10.32
C THR A 355 -5.12 0.74 11.75
N GLY A 356 -5.89 -0.23 12.25
CA GLY A 356 -5.78 -0.69 13.63
C GLY A 356 -6.24 0.39 14.61
N SER A 357 -5.45 0.65 15.65
CA SER A 357 -5.67 1.72 16.64
C SER A 357 -4.59 2.81 16.55
N ALA A 358 -4.11 3.06 15.32
CA ALA A 358 -3.09 4.07 15.08
C ALA A 358 -3.64 5.48 15.32
N ALA A 359 -2.79 6.37 15.82
CA ALA A 359 -3.12 7.79 15.99
C ALA A 359 -2.31 8.62 15.00
N VAL A 360 -3.00 9.36 14.13
CA VAL A 360 -2.39 10.19 13.09
C VAL A 360 -2.79 11.64 13.24
N ARG A 361 -1.81 12.55 13.20
CA ARG A 361 -2.04 14.00 13.19
C ARG A 361 -1.34 14.63 12.00
N ILE A 362 -2.07 15.38 11.18
CA ILE A 362 -1.48 16.20 10.11
C ILE A 362 -1.91 17.65 10.29
N THR A 363 -0.93 18.55 10.33
CA THR A 363 -1.13 20.00 10.43
C THR A 363 -0.45 20.70 9.26
N ASP A 364 -1.11 21.67 8.61
CA ASP A 364 -0.50 22.48 7.54
C ASP A 364 0.06 21.63 6.38
N GLY A 365 -0.72 20.66 5.89
CA GLY A 365 -0.27 19.66 4.91
C GLY A 365 -0.94 19.77 3.53
N GLU A 366 -0.37 19.06 2.55
CA GLU A 366 -0.98 18.84 1.23
C GLU A 366 -0.90 17.35 0.85
N VAL A 367 -2.01 16.73 0.47
CA VAL A 367 -2.07 15.33 0.02
C VAL A 367 -2.86 15.22 -1.27
N THR A 368 -2.17 15.15 -2.41
CA THR A 368 -2.82 15.20 -3.72
C THR A 368 -2.27 14.18 -4.70
N ASP A 369 -2.97 13.95 -5.81
CA ASP A 369 -2.53 13.08 -6.92
C ASP A 369 -2.28 11.64 -6.43
N CYS A 370 -3.27 11.07 -5.75
CA CYS A 370 -3.24 9.69 -5.24
C CYS A 370 -4.11 8.78 -6.12
N ARG A 371 -3.68 7.52 -6.32
CA ARG A 371 -4.41 6.54 -7.14
C ARG A 371 -5.68 6.02 -6.46
N PHE A 372 -5.75 6.06 -5.13
CA PHE A 372 -6.94 5.77 -4.35
C PHE A 372 -7.36 7.03 -3.58
N SER A 373 -7.83 6.89 -2.35
CA SER A 373 -8.24 8.01 -1.51
C SER A 373 -7.05 8.83 -0.99
N ALA A 374 -7.23 10.13 -0.77
CA ALA A 374 -6.12 10.95 -0.26
C ALA A 374 -5.81 10.58 1.20
N VAL A 375 -6.84 10.40 2.03
CA VAL A 375 -6.72 9.81 3.36
C VAL A 375 -7.72 8.68 3.54
N HIS A 376 -7.25 7.54 4.02
CA HIS A 376 -8.06 6.40 4.39
C HIS A 376 -7.82 6.03 5.87
N ALA A 377 -8.89 5.98 6.67
CA ALA A 377 -8.86 5.61 8.07
C ALA A 377 -9.75 4.38 8.32
N GLY A 378 -9.20 3.33 8.93
CA GLY A 378 -9.94 2.11 9.24
C GLY A 378 -9.59 1.50 10.60
N GLY A 379 -10.29 0.42 10.96
CA GLY A 379 -10.23 -0.14 12.31
C GLY A 379 -10.80 0.84 13.34
N THR A 380 -10.04 1.16 14.38
CA THR A 380 -10.34 2.17 15.40
C THR A 380 -9.34 3.34 15.32
N ALA A 381 -8.80 3.63 14.14
CA ALA A 381 -7.78 4.66 13.97
C ALA A 381 -8.35 6.05 14.31
N GLU A 382 -7.53 6.87 14.95
CA GLU A 382 -7.84 8.26 15.27
C GLU A 382 -7.03 9.17 14.34
N VAL A 383 -7.70 9.95 13.50
CA VAL A 383 -7.05 10.82 12.51
C VAL A 383 -7.49 12.26 12.72
N THR A 384 -6.54 13.11 13.10
CA THR A 384 -6.73 14.56 13.27
C THR A 384 -6.07 15.32 12.12
N LEU A 385 -6.85 16.10 11.38
CA LEU A 385 -6.37 16.87 10.22
C LEU A 385 -6.71 18.35 10.42
N THR A 386 -5.68 19.20 10.45
CA THR A 386 -5.81 20.64 10.64
C THR A 386 -5.13 21.39 9.50
N ARG A 387 -5.83 22.32 8.85
CA ARG A 387 -5.29 23.10 7.70
C ARG A 387 -4.70 22.20 6.61
N LEU A 388 -5.47 21.17 6.22
CA LEU A 388 -5.07 20.20 5.20
C LEU A 388 -5.71 20.53 3.85
N ARG A 389 -4.91 20.52 2.79
CA ARG A 389 -5.42 20.46 1.41
C ARG A 389 -5.30 19.03 0.89
N ALA A 390 -6.40 18.43 0.46
CA ALA A 390 -6.38 17.09 -0.13
C ALA A 390 -7.25 17.02 -1.39
N GLY A 391 -6.92 16.14 -2.32
CA GLY A 391 -7.69 16.06 -3.56
C GLY A 391 -6.99 15.46 -4.77
N ARG A 392 -7.60 15.64 -5.95
CA ARG A 392 -7.16 15.04 -7.22
C ARG A 392 -7.01 13.52 -7.08
N THR A 393 -8.11 12.87 -6.71
CA THR A 393 -8.19 11.43 -6.50
C THR A 393 -9.37 10.84 -7.29
N PRO A 394 -9.26 9.60 -7.80
CA PRO A 394 -10.39 8.95 -8.47
C PRO A 394 -11.48 8.48 -7.49
N GLU A 395 -11.14 8.33 -6.22
CA GLU A 395 -12.05 7.91 -5.15
C GLU A 395 -12.43 9.11 -4.25
N HIS A 396 -12.00 9.07 -2.99
CA HIS A 396 -12.42 10.01 -1.97
C HIS A 396 -11.30 10.99 -1.62
N GLY A 397 -11.69 12.17 -1.13
CA GLY A 397 -10.74 13.04 -0.42
C GLY A 397 -10.36 12.40 0.91
N LEU A 398 -11.36 12.17 1.76
CA LEU A 398 -11.24 11.48 3.03
C LEU A 398 -12.24 10.31 3.07
N HIS A 399 -11.77 9.13 3.43
CA HIS A 399 -12.60 7.95 3.61
C HIS A 399 -12.36 7.35 5.00
N ALA A 400 -13.40 7.25 5.82
CA ALA A 400 -13.34 6.64 7.14
C ALA A 400 -14.31 5.47 7.26
N VAL A 401 -13.78 4.37 7.76
CA VAL A 401 -14.40 3.05 7.77
C VAL A 401 -14.37 2.44 9.18
N ALA A 402 -15.15 1.39 9.41
CA ALA A 402 -15.20 0.65 10.67
C ALA A 402 -15.54 1.57 11.86
N ASP A 403 -14.76 1.58 12.94
CA ASP A 403 -14.96 2.40 14.15
C ASP A 403 -13.99 3.60 14.20
N SER A 404 -13.43 4.00 13.05
CA SER A 404 -12.44 5.08 12.99
C SER A 404 -13.06 6.45 13.29
N ARG A 405 -12.21 7.38 13.74
CA ARG A 405 -12.61 8.73 14.15
C ARG A 405 -11.81 9.78 13.42
N LEU A 406 -12.52 10.68 12.74
CA LEU A 406 -11.93 11.86 12.11
C LEU A 406 -12.19 13.10 12.95
N THR A 407 -11.17 13.94 13.13
CA THR A 407 -11.30 15.29 13.67
C THR A 407 -10.68 16.26 12.66
N LEU A 408 -11.51 17.13 12.08
CA LEU A 408 -11.15 17.98 10.95
C LEU A 408 -11.33 19.45 11.32
N SER A 409 -10.33 20.27 11.00
CA SER A 409 -10.39 21.73 11.17
C SER A 409 -9.72 22.41 9.99
N GLU A 410 -10.43 23.31 9.31
CA GLU A 410 -9.91 24.05 8.13
C GLU A 410 -9.40 23.09 7.03
N VAL A 411 -10.20 22.09 6.64
CA VAL A 411 -9.81 21.09 5.63
C VAL A 411 -10.43 21.44 4.28
N HIS A 412 -9.62 21.37 3.22
CA HIS A 412 -10.03 21.67 1.84
C HIS A 412 -9.88 20.42 0.95
N LEU A 413 -11.02 19.88 0.49
CA LEU A 413 -11.10 18.70 -0.37
C LEU A 413 -11.49 19.13 -1.79
N THR A 414 -10.73 18.71 -2.78
CA THR A 414 -10.91 19.18 -4.17
C THR A 414 -10.79 18.06 -5.19
N ASP A 415 -11.61 18.09 -6.25
CA ASP A 415 -11.43 17.24 -7.43
C ASP A 415 -11.37 15.72 -7.10
N CYS A 416 -12.38 15.22 -6.37
CA CYS A 416 -12.49 13.80 -5.96
C CYS A 416 -13.58 13.06 -6.75
N GLY A 417 -13.24 11.91 -7.35
CA GLY A 417 -14.11 11.18 -8.29
C GLY A 417 -15.33 10.48 -7.67
N MET A 418 -15.36 10.27 -6.35
CA MET A 418 -16.47 9.67 -5.62
C MET A 418 -17.11 10.61 -4.58
N SER A 419 -16.41 10.94 -3.51
CA SER A 419 -16.92 11.85 -2.46
C SER A 419 -15.79 12.73 -1.92
N GLY A 420 -16.08 13.94 -1.48
CA GLY A 420 -15.12 14.70 -0.68
C GLY A 420 -14.82 13.96 0.62
N LEU A 421 -15.83 13.88 1.49
CA LEU A 421 -15.79 13.11 2.73
C LEU A 421 -16.76 11.93 2.63
N ASP A 422 -16.27 10.72 2.90
CA ASP A 422 -17.06 9.49 2.97
C ASP A 422 -16.88 8.82 4.33
N LEU A 423 -17.99 8.60 5.04
CA LEU A 423 -18.04 7.92 6.32
C LEU A 423 -18.97 6.73 6.19
N SER A 424 -18.50 5.56 6.60
CA SER A 424 -19.29 4.34 6.52
C SER A 424 -18.95 3.36 7.66
N GLY A 425 -19.88 2.45 7.96
CA GLY A 425 -19.76 1.58 9.14
C GLY A 425 -20.17 2.28 10.42
N ALA A 426 -19.31 2.27 11.43
CA ALA A 426 -19.47 3.01 12.68
C ALA A 426 -18.55 4.26 12.74
N ALA A 427 -17.98 4.66 11.60
CA ALA A 427 -17.02 5.74 11.54
C ALA A 427 -17.67 7.06 11.96
N GLY A 428 -16.97 7.82 12.79
CA GLY A 428 -17.43 9.13 13.27
C GLY A 428 -16.56 10.26 12.75
N ALA A 429 -17.14 11.45 12.64
CA ALA A 429 -16.41 12.65 12.27
C ALA A 429 -16.87 13.87 13.07
N ASP A 430 -15.92 14.67 13.51
CA ASP A 430 -16.13 16.04 13.99
C ASP A 430 -15.38 16.98 13.05
N ALA A 431 -16.12 17.73 12.24
CA ALA A 431 -15.55 18.58 11.19
C ALA A 431 -15.99 20.04 11.35
N ALA A 432 -15.01 20.91 11.52
CA ALA A 432 -15.18 22.37 11.52
C ALA A 432 -14.51 22.97 10.29
N GLU A 433 -15.23 23.85 9.59
CA GLU A 433 -14.71 24.59 8.42
C GLU A 433 -14.18 23.66 7.31
N LEU A 434 -14.86 22.53 7.07
CA LEU A 434 -14.60 21.66 5.93
C LEU A 434 -15.14 22.30 4.65
N SER A 435 -14.31 22.35 3.60
CA SER A 435 -14.74 22.72 2.26
C SER A 435 -14.53 21.57 1.28
N VAL A 436 -15.54 21.28 0.47
CA VAL A 436 -15.50 20.27 -0.58
C VAL A 436 -15.85 20.93 -1.90
N THR A 437 -14.99 20.80 -2.92
CA THR A 437 -15.16 21.48 -4.20
C THR A 437 -14.93 20.53 -5.38
N ARG A 438 -15.84 20.53 -6.36
CA ARG A 438 -15.75 19.71 -7.58
C ARG A 438 -15.58 18.22 -7.29
N CYS A 439 -16.50 17.64 -6.55
CA CYS A 439 -16.52 16.21 -6.24
C CYS A 439 -17.83 15.58 -6.74
N ARG A 440 -17.83 14.26 -6.99
CA ARG A 440 -19.10 13.60 -7.37
C ARG A 440 -20.16 13.75 -6.28
N ASN A 441 -19.81 13.47 -5.02
CA ASN A 441 -20.61 13.84 -3.85
C ASN A 441 -19.80 14.77 -2.94
N GLY A 442 -20.47 15.66 -2.20
CA GLY A 442 -19.81 16.51 -1.21
C GLY A 442 -19.39 15.72 0.03
N VAL A 443 -20.34 15.56 0.95
CA VAL A 443 -20.20 14.78 2.18
C VAL A 443 -21.22 13.65 2.18
N VAL A 444 -20.76 12.42 2.34
CA VAL A 444 -21.57 11.21 2.47
C VAL A 444 -21.30 10.61 3.84
N ALA A 445 -22.32 10.63 4.70
CA ALA A 445 -22.27 10.06 6.03
C ALA A 445 -23.26 8.89 6.10
N GLY A 446 -22.84 7.72 5.62
CA GLY A 446 -23.57 6.45 5.70
C GLY A 446 -23.15 5.61 6.90
N SER A 447 -22.72 6.25 7.99
CA SER A 447 -22.23 5.57 9.18
C SER A 447 -23.23 5.65 10.34
N GLY A 448 -23.19 4.66 11.23
CA GLY A 448 -23.84 4.70 12.55
C GLY A 448 -23.03 5.44 13.62
N GLY A 449 -21.85 5.97 13.26
CA GLY A 449 -21.05 6.81 14.15
C GLY A 449 -21.61 8.23 14.25
N PRO A 450 -21.29 8.99 15.32
CA PRO A 450 -21.74 10.37 15.43
C PRO A 450 -21.00 11.26 14.42
N VAL A 451 -21.76 12.12 13.74
CA VAL A 451 -21.24 13.06 12.74
C VAL A 451 -21.63 14.49 13.13
N ARG A 452 -20.63 15.35 13.31
CA ARG A 452 -20.83 16.79 13.55
C ARG A 452 -20.12 17.59 12.49
N LEU A 453 -20.86 18.46 11.80
CA LEU A 453 -20.39 19.31 10.72
C LEU A 453 -20.73 20.76 11.06
N ALA A 454 -19.73 21.60 11.29
CA ALA A 454 -19.89 23.01 11.61
C ALA A 454 -19.22 23.90 10.55
N GLY A 455 -19.95 24.86 9.98
CA GLY A 455 -19.42 25.80 8.99
C GLY A 455 -18.93 25.14 7.71
N CYS A 456 -19.49 23.98 7.34
CA CYS A 456 -19.02 23.18 6.21
C CYS A 456 -19.61 23.67 4.87
N THR A 457 -18.79 23.74 3.83
CA THR A 457 -19.19 24.23 2.50
C THR A 457 -18.96 23.17 1.43
N VAL A 458 -19.96 22.93 0.58
CA VAL A 458 -19.85 22.09 -0.62
C VAL A 458 -20.13 22.94 -1.84
N THR A 459 -19.23 22.92 -2.82
CA THR A 459 -19.35 23.67 -4.08
C THR A 459 -19.15 22.74 -5.28
N ASP A 460 -20.01 22.85 -6.29
CA ASP A 460 -19.90 22.09 -7.54
C ASP A 460 -19.92 20.57 -7.34
N ALA A 461 -20.90 20.07 -6.57
CA ALA A 461 -21.09 18.63 -6.42
C ALA A 461 -21.89 18.06 -7.62
N GLU A 462 -21.39 17.02 -8.28
CA GLU A 462 -22.10 16.40 -9.43
C GLU A 462 -23.43 15.76 -9.02
N ARG A 463 -23.53 15.31 -7.77
CA ARG A 463 -24.72 14.68 -7.19
C ARG A 463 -25.18 15.44 -5.94
N ALA A 464 -25.06 14.85 -4.76
CA ALA A 464 -25.56 15.41 -3.52
C ALA A 464 -24.50 16.29 -2.85
N GLY A 465 -24.94 17.40 -2.24
CA GLY A 465 -24.10 18.23 -1.39
C GLY A 465 -23.78 17.50 -0.08
N PHE A 466 -24.78 17.39 0.79
CA PHE A 466 -24.74 16.58 2.01
C PHE A 466 -25.70 15.40 1.88
N SER A 467 -25.25 14.20 2.24
CA SER A 467 -26.07 12.99 2.25
C SER A 467 -25.86 12.22 3.53
N PHE A 468 -26.93 12.00 4.29
CA PHE A 468 -26.92 11.24 5.53
C PHE A 468 -27.69 9.92 5.36
N GLY A 469 -27.02 8.82 5.64
CA GLY A 469 -27.51 7.44 5.50
C GLY A 469 -28.12 6.86 6.78
N PRO A 470 -28.63 5.63 6.71
CA PRO A 470 -29.31 4.96 7.83
C PRO A 470 -28.43 4.74 9.05
N GLY A 471 -29.01 4.86 10.25
CA GLY A 471 -28.42 4.39 11.51
C GLY A 471 -27.55 5.39 12.28
N GLY A 472 -27.23 6.56 11.69
CA GLY A 472 -26.38 7.59 12.32
C GLY A 472 -27.16 8.81 12.85
N GLU A 473 -26.67 9.37 13.95
CA GLU A 473 -27.03 10.72 14.40
C GLU A 473 -26.07 11.74 13.77
N ALA A 474 -26.62 12.72 13.05
CA ALA A 474 -25.84 13.78 12.43
C ALA A 474 -26.30 15.18 12.83
N GLU A 475 -25.36 16.06 13.12
CA GLU A 475 -25.58 17.48 13.37
C GLU A 475 -24.86 18.30 12.29
N LEU A 476 -25.61 19.13 11.57
CA LEU A 476 -25.11 20.06 10.56
C LEU A 476 -25.48 21.48 10.98
N ASP A 477 -24.49 22.32 11.27
CA ASP A 477 -24.65 23.68 11.76
C ASP A 477 -23.91 24.67 10.84
N GLY A 478 -24.64 25.62 10.23
CA GLY A 478 -24.03 26.62 9.34
C GLY A 478 -23.53 26.05 7.99
N GLY A 479 -24.21 25.05 7.44
CA GLY A 479 -23.83 24.39 6.18
C GLY A 479 -24.11 25.24 4.93
N ARG A 480 -23.24 25.19 3.93
CA ARG A 480 -23.45 25.86 2.63
C ARG A 480 -23.30 24.90 1.46
N VAL A 481 -24.26 24.90 0.54
CA VAL A 481 -24.19 24.14 -0.71
C VAL A 481 -24.39 25.09 -1.88
N LEU A 482 -23.41 25.17 -2.76
CA LEU A 482 -23.49 25.94 -4.01
C LEU A 482 -23.37 24.97 -5.20
N ARG A 483 -24.39 24.94 -6.05
CA ARG A 483 -24.43 24.12 -7.28
C ARG A 483 -24.24 22.62 -7.02
N ALA A 484 -25.29 21.95 -6.56
CA ALA A 484 -25.37 20.49 -6.47
C ALA A 484 -26.21 19.91 -7.62
N GLY A 485 -25.78 18.80 -8.22
CA GLY A 485 -26.44 18.22 -9.39
C GLY A 485 -27.77 17.51 -9.09
N THR A 486 -27.87 16.76 -7.99
CA THR A 486 -29.10 16.01 -7.65
C THR A 486 -29.89 16.61 -6.49
N ALA A 487 -29.20 16.96 -5.40
CA ALA A 487 -29.83 17.58 -4.24
C ALA A 487 -28.83 18.32 -3.37
N GLY A 488 -29.26 19.40 -2.70
CA GLY A 488 -28.42 20.09 -1.73
C GLY A 488 -28.18 19.26 -0.46
N LEU A 489 -29.27 18.83 0.17
CA LEU A 489 -29.28 18.01 1.38
C LEU A 489 -30.17 16.77 1.18
N VAL A 490 -29.64 15.59 1.48
CA VAL A 490 -30.36 14.31 1.41
C VAL A 490 -30.34 13.65 2.80
N VAL A 491 -31.51 13.29 3.29
CA VAL A 491 -31.69 12.50 4.52
C VAL A 491 -32.35 11.19 4.12
N GLN A 492 -31.62 10.08 4.25
CA GLN A 492 -32.09 8.75 3.87
C GLN A 492 -32.87 8.07 5.01
N ASP A 493 -33.50 6.93 4.69
CA ASP A 493 -34.32 6.16 5.63
C ASP A 493 -33.56 5.84 6.93
N GLY A 494 -34.24 5.97 8.07
CA GLY A 494 -33.66 5.70 9.39
C GLY A 494 -32.58 6.69 9.88
N ALA A 495 -32.26 7.74 9.14
CA ALA A 495 -31.31 8.76 9.58
C ALA A 495 -31.96 9.80 10.52
N THR A 496 -31.28 10.15 11.61
CA THR A 496 -31.70 11.24 12.50
C THR A 496 -30.75 12.42 12.32
N VAL A 497 -31.22 13.45 11.62
CA VAL A 497 -30.40 14.61 11.24
C VAL A 497 -30.95 15.89 11.87
N ARG A 498 -30.09 16.67 12.51
CA ARG A 498 -30.37 18.04 12.93
C ARG A 498 -29.62 19.01 12.02
N ALA A 499 -30.34 19.73 11.18
CA ALA A 499 -29.78 20.73 10.27
C ALA A 499 -30.19 22.14 10.73
N ARG A 500 -29.21 23.01 10.99
CA ARG A 500 -29.42 24.40 11.40
C ARG A 500 -28.66 25.36 10.51
N ASP A 501 -29.32 26.48 10.16
CA ASP A 501 -28.71 27.58 9.42
C ASP A 501 -28.00 27.13 8.12
N VAL A 502 -28.69 26.29 7.34
CA VAL A 502 -28.16 25.71 6.10
C VAL A 502 -28.59 26.53 4.89
N GLU A 503 -27.65 26.94 4.04
CA GLU A 503 -27.92 27.65 2.78
C GLU A 503 -27.64 26.75 1.57
N ILE A 504 -28.63 26.56 0.70
CA ILE A 504 -28.54 25.78 -0.53
C ILE A 504 -28.88 26.69 -1.71
N THR A 505 -27.93 26.90 -2.61
CA THR A 505 -28.08 27.82 -3.75
C THR A 505 -27.79 27.09 -5.07
N GLU A 506 -28.67 27.28 -6.06
CA GLU A 506 -28.49 26.81 -7.44
C GLU A 506 -28.31 25.29 -7.58
N ALA A 507 -29.00 24.50 -6.76
CA ALA A 507 -29.06 23.05 -6.96
C ALA A 507 -29.80 22.74 -8.28
N ALA A 508 -29.21 21.96 -9.20
CA ALA A 508 -29.87 21.58 -10.45
C ALA A 508 -31.06 20.62 -10.22
N GLY A 509 -31.00 19.82 -9.15
CA GLY A 509 -32.12 19.04 -8.66
C GLY A 509 -32.90 19.76 -7.55
N SER A 510 -33.19 19.06 -6.46
CA SER A 510 -33.99 19.60 -5.35
C SER A 510 -33.13 20.27 -4.27
N GLY A 511 -33.70 21.18 -3.50
CA GLY A 511 -33.00 21.75 -2.34
C GLY A 511 -32.70 20.69 -1.28
N MET A 512 -33.76 20.20 -0.66
CA MET A 512 -33.73 19.19 0.38
C MET A 512 -34.61 17.99 0.01
N VAL A 513 -34.12 16.77 0.28
CA VAL A 513 -34.82 15.51 0.03
C VAL A 513 -34.80 14.67 1.30
N VAL A 514 -35.98 14.28 1.75
CA VAL A 514 -36.19 13.41 2.91
C VAL A 514 -36.84 12.12 2.42
N ALA A 515 -36.11 11.01 2.56
CA ALA A 515 -36.57 9.70 2.12
C ALA A 515 -37.69 9.14 3.02
N ALA A 516 -38.33 8.08 2.55
CA ALA A 516 -39.31 7.33 3.33
C ALA A 516 -38.74 6.91 4.69
N GLY A 517 -39.51 7.08 5.77
CA GLY A 517 -39.11 6.67 7.12
C GLY A 517 -38.10 7.58 7.84
N ALA A 518 -37.55 8.59 7.17
CA ALA A 518 -36.69 9.59 7.80
C ALA A 518 -37.51 10.65 8.56
N ALA A 519 -36.92 11.19 9.63
CA ALA A 519 -37.55 12.24 10.46
C ALA A 519 -36.52 13.31 10.91
N PRO A 520 -35.99 14.12 9.98
CA PRO A 520 -35.03 15.17 10.33
C PRO A 520 -35.69 16.34 11.09
N HIS A 521 -34.87 17.09 11.81
CA HIS A 521 -35.21 18.41 12.31
C HIS A 521 -34.36 19.45 11.58
N ALA A 522 -35.00 20.29 10.79
CA ALA A 522 -34.36 21.33 9.98
C ALA A 522 -34.90 22.71 10.40
N SER A 523 -34.01 23.60 10.84
CA SER A 523 -34.38 24.96 11.25
C SER A 523 -33.51 26.01 10.56
N GLY A 524 -34.10 27.08 10.03
CA GLY A 524 -33.34 28.16 9.40
C GLY A 524 -32.70 27.75 8.06
N VAL A 525 -33.31 26.81 7.33
CA VAL A 525 -32.79 26.37 6.02
C VAL A 525 -33.26 27.31 4.91
N ARG A 526 -32.31 27.85 4.14
CA ARG A 526 -32.56 28.73 2.99
C ARG A 526 -32.23 28.02 1.68
N VAL A 527 -33.22 27.85 0.81
CA VAL A 527 -33.08 27.23 -0.51
C VAL A 527 -33.36 28.25 -1.61
N VAL A 528 -32.37 28.53 -2.46
CA VAL A 528 -32.45 29.56 -3.50
C VAL A 528 -32.23 28.94 -4.88
N ARG A 529 -33.22 29.12 -5.76
CA ARG A 529 -33.24 28.67 -7.17
C ARG A 529 -32.92 27.18 -7.35
N PRO A 530 -33.62 26.25 -6.68
CA PRO A 530 -33.50 24.83 -7.01
C PRO A 530 -34.15 24.56 -8.37
N GLY A 531 -33.54 23.71 -9.20
CA GLY A 531 -34.06 23.32 -10.51
C GLY A 531 -35.33 22.47 -10.42
N LYS A 532 -35.52 21.78 -9.28
CA LYS A 532 -36.75 21.06 -8.92
C LYS A 532 -37.46 21.73 -7.74
N ASN A 533 -37.86 20.94 -6.75
CA ASN A 533 -38.56 21.40 -5.55
C ASN A 533 -37.57 22.00 -4.54
N GLY A 534 -38.03 22.88 -3.66
CA GLY A 534 -37.24 23.33 -2.52
C GLY A 534 -37.10 22.24 -1.45
N LEU A 535 -38.21 21.55 -1.16
CA LEU A 535 -38.29 20.43 -0.22
C LEU A 535 -39.09 19.28 -0.83
N ILE A 536 -38.55 18.07 -0.76
CA ILE A 536 -39.24 16.81 -1.02
C ILE A 536 -39.27 16.00 0.27
N VAL A 537 -40.46 15.59 0.70
CA VAL A 537 -40.67 14.56 1.72
C VAL A 537 -41.32 13.37 1.01
N ASP A 538 -40.59 12.27 0.88
CA ASP A 538 -41.03 11.08 0.16
C ASP A 538 -42.12 10.31 0.94
N ALA A 539 -42.64 9.22 0.36
CA ALA A 539 -43.74 8.45 0.92
C ALA A 539 -43.47 8.02 2.38
N LYS A 540 -44.42 8.29 3.28
CA LYS A 540 -44.31 8.04 4.74
C LYS A 540 -43.14 8.77 5.42
N GLY A 541 -42.54 9.76 4.76
CA GLY A 541 -41.55 10.63 5.38
C GLY A 541 -42.20 11.54 6.43
N ALA A 542 -41.44 11.83 7.48
CA ALA A 542 -41.81 12.77 8.53
C ALA A 542 -40.68 13.80 8.72
N GLY A 543 -40.80 14.66 9.73
CA GLY A 543 -39.78 15.62 10.08
C GLY A 543 -40.37 16.94 10.53
N VAL A 544 -39.52 17.76 11.14
CA VAL A 544 -39.89 19.08 11.64
C VAL A 544 -39.07 20.11 10.88
N PHE A 545 -39.75 21.03 10.21
CA PHE A 545 -39.15 22.10 9.41
C PHE A 545 -39.61 23.44 9.97
N GLU A 546 -38.66 24.23 10.45
CA GLU A 546 -38.94 25.52 11.10
C GLU A 546 -38.15 26.65 10.44
N ASP A 547 -38.78 27.82 10.27
CA ASP A 547 -38.10 29.04 9.81
C ASP A 547 -37.33 28.86 8.49
N CYS A 548 -37.84 28.03 7.58
CA CYS A 548 -37.18 27.76 6.30
C CYS A 548 -37.69 28.71 5.20
N GLU A 549 -36.79 29.11 4.30
CA GLU A 549 -37.08 30.01 3.17
C GLU A 549 -36.78 29.30 1.85
N ILE A 550 -37.74 29.29 0.93
CA ILE A 550 -37.60 28.69 -0.42
C ILE A 550 -37.91 29.76 -1.45
N THR A 551 -36.96 30.07 -2.33
CA THR A 551 -37.12 31.11 -3.36
C THR A 551 -36.81 30.57 -4.75
N GLY A 552 -37.68 30.80 -5.72
CA GLY A 552 -37.43 30.47 -7.13
C GLY A 552 -37.36 28.99 -7.51
N PRO A 553 -38.17 28.07 -6.93
CA PRO A 553 -38.11 26.65 -7.31
C PRO A 553 -38.69 26.40 -8.71
N GLY A 554 -38.10 25.45 -9.45
CA GLY A 554 -38.57 25.05 -10.79
C GLY A 554 -39.82 24.16 -10.79
N TYR A 555 -40.17 23.59 -9.64
CA TYR A 555 -41.34 22.73 -9.39
C TYR A 555 -42.09 23.26 -8.13
N PRO A 556 -43.23 22.67 -7.71
CA PRO A 556 -43.87 23.07 -6.45
C PRO A 556 -42.86 23.17 -5.29
N ALA A 557 -42.90 24.25 -4.52
CA ALA A 557 -41.85 24.57 -3.56
C ALA A 557 -41.65 23.44 -2.52
N VAL A 558 -42.75 22.89 -2.02
CA VAL A 558 -42.78 21.71 -1.15
C VAL A 558 -43.59 20.60 -1.82
N HIS A 559 -43.00 19.40 -1.93
CA HIS A 559 -43.68 18.20 -2.38
C HIS A 559 -43.72 17.15 -1.28
N LEU A 560 -44.92 16.62 -1.02
CA LEU A 560 -45.19 15.58 -0.04
C LEU A 560 -45.67 14.32 -0.75
N GLY A 561 -44.98 13.20 -0.55
CA GLY A 561 -45.34 11.89 -1.09
C GLY A 561 -46.54 11.25 -0.36
N GLU A 562 -46.88 10.03 -0.77
CA GLU A 562 -47.99 9.25 -0.20
C GLU A 562 -47.84 9.10 1.33
N ALA A 563 -48.91 9.41 2.08
CA ALA A 563 -48.94 9.28 3.53
C ALA A 563 -47.81 10.00 4.30
N ALA A 564 -47.20 11.06 3.75
CA ALA A 564 -46.20 11.88 4.44
C ALA A 564 -46.85 12.76 5.53
N THR A 565 -46.18 12.91 6.67
CA THR A 565 -46.68 13.62 7.87
C THR A 565 -45.69 14.64 8.45
N PRO A 566 -45.15 15.58 7.65
CA PRO A 566 -44.20 16.57 8.16
C PRO A 566 -44.91 17.67 8.97
N VAL A 567 -44.15 18.27 9.90
CA VAL A 567 -44.52 19.50 10.59
C VAL A 567 -43.81 20.67 9.91
N LEU A 568 -44.58 21.57 9.30
CA LEU A 568 -44.11 22.75 8.58
C LEU A 568 -44.50 23.99 9.38
N THR A 569 -43.53 24.67 9.97
CA THR A 569 -43.75 25.85 10.80
C THR A 569 -42.96 27.06 10.28
N ARG A 570 -43.64 28.19 10.05
CA ARG A 570 -43.01 29.45 9.58
C ARG A 570 -42.21 29.29 8.27
N ILE A 571 -42.69 28.45 7.35
CA ILE A 571 -42.08 28.28 6.02
C ILE A 571 -42.47 29.46 5.12
N ARG A 572 -41.48 30.03 4.43
CA ARG A 572 -41.65 31.16 3.50
C ARG A 572 -41.33 30.72 2.08
N VAL A 573 -42.30 30.86 1.17
CA VAL A 573 -42.12 30.54 -0.25
C VAL A 573 -42.25 31.79 -1.11
N GLN A 574 -41.28 32.01 -2.00
CA GLN A 574 -41.26 33.12 -2.94
C GLN A 574 -40.98 32.65 -4.37
N ASP A 575 -41.59 33.32 -5.35
CA ASP A 575 -41.29 33.16 -6.79
C ASP A 575 -41.42 31.70 -7.27
N ALA A 576 -42.57 31.06 -7.00
CA ALA A 576 -42.82 29.65 -7.31
C ALA A 576 -44.06 29.46 -8.20
N ASP A 577 -44.13 28.35 -8.95
CA ASP A 577 -45.36 28.01 -9.67
C ASP A 577 -46.46 27.54 -8.71
N ALA A 578 -46.12 26.72 -7.72
CA ALA A 578 -46.99 26.33 -6.62
C ALA A 578 -46.19 26.28 -5.32
N ASP A 579 -46.84 26.52 -4.17
CA ASP A 579 -46.18 26.42 -2.86
C ASP A 579 -46.18 24.98 -2.30
N LEU A 580 -47.27 24.25 -2.47
CA LEU A 580 -47.45 22.90 -1.93
C LEU A 580 -48.02 21.94 -2.98
N SER A 581 -47.49 20.72 -3.00
CA SER A 581 -48.03 19.57 -3.74
C SER A 581 -48.08 18.35 -2.81
N THR A 582 -49.22 17.66 -2.78
CA THR A 582 -49.46 16.53 -1.88
C THR A 582 -49.88 15.28 -2.64
N GLY A 583 -49.26 14.14 -2.34
CA GLY A 583 -49.68 12.81 -2.76
C GLY A 583 -50.84 12.25 -1.93
N ASP A 584 -51.33 11.07 -2.31
CA ASP A 584 -52.49 10.45 -1.68
C ASP A 584 -52.25 10.19 -0.18
N GLY A 585 -53.20 10.63 0.66
CA GLY A 585 -53.17 10.41 2.10
C GLY A 585 -52.11 11.20 2.87
N ALA A 586 -51.42 12.17 2.26
CA ALA A 586 -50.49 13.05 2.99
C ALA A 586 -51.23 13.96 4.00
N GLU A 587 -50.75 14.03 5.22
CA GLU A 587 -51.35 14.79 6.33
C GLU A 587 -50.31 15.71 6.99
N PRO A 588 -49.90 16.82 6.33
CA PRO A 588 -48.95 17.76 6.91
C PRO A 588 -49.59 18.61 8.01
N GLU A 589 -48.82 18.90 9.06
CA GLU A 589 -49.17 19.95 10.02
C GLU A 589 -48.54 21.27 9.57
N VAL A 590 -49.36 22.23 9.13
CA VAL A 590 -48.90 23.54 8.63
C VAL A 590 -49.25 24.65 9.61
N ARG A 591 -48.25 25.41 10.06
CA ARG A 591 -48.40 26.52 11.01
C ARG A 591 -47.64 27.76 10.53
N ASP A 592 -48.30 28.93 10.51
CA ASP A 592 -47.70 30.23 10.20
C ASP A 592 -46.88 30.29 8.89
N CYS A 593 -47.21 29.45 7.90
CA CYS A 593 -46.53 29.42 6.60
C CYS A 593 -47.12 30.48 5.66
N VAL A 594 -46.27 31.11 4.85
CA VAL A 594 -46.67 32.21 3.93
C VAL A 594 -46.04 32.05 2.56
N SER A 595 -46.75 32.46 1.51
CA SER A 595 -46.26 32.43 0.13
C SER A 595 -46.55 33.74 -0.62
N TRP A 596 -45.59 34.27 -1.38
CA TRP A 596 -45.80 35.46 -2.23
C TRP A 596 -45.17 35.31 -3.60
N GLN A 597 -45.79 35.94 -4.60
CA GLN A 597 -45.40 35.75 -6.00
C GLN A 597 -45.46 34.27 -6.41
N VAL A 598 -46.47 33.54 -5.91
CA VAL A 598 -46.76 32.14 -6.24
C VAL A 598 -48.03 32.06 -7.09
N LYS A 599 -48.01 31.30 -8.20
CA LYS A 599 -49.17 31.23 -9.12
C LYS A 599 -50.32 30.40 -8.54
N ASP A 600 -50.00 29.24 -7.98
CA ASP A 600 -50.92 28.33 -7.29
C ASP A 600 -50.59 28.28 -5.80
N ALA A 601 -51.12 29.26 -5.05
CA ALA A 601 -50.83 29.45 -3.64
C ALA A 601 -51.89 28.79 -2.75
N HIS A 602 -51.47 27.81 -1.93
CA HIS A 602 -52.25 27.18 -0.88
C HIS A 602 -52.06 27.87 0.48
N TRP A 603 -50.98 28.64 0.66
CA TRP A 603 -50.66 29.38 1.88
C TRP A 603 -51.04 30.87 1.76
N PRO A 604 -51.34 31.54 2.89
CA PRO A 604 -51.68 32.95 2.87
C PRO A 604 -50.49 33.82 2.44
N ALA A 605 -50.78 34.91 1.72
CA ALA A 605 -49.78 35.91 1.45
C ALA A 605 -49.24 36.52 2.76
N PRO A 606 -47.94 36.82 2.86
CA PRO A 606 -47.41 37.56 4.00
C PRO A 606 -48.19 38.87 4.12
N MET A 607 -48.71 39.16 5.32
CA MET A 607 -49.40 40.42 5.56
C MET A 607 -48.43 41.56 5.26
N ALA A 608 -48.66 42.28 4.16
CA ALA A 608 -47.88 43.46 3.83
C ALA A 608 -48.11 44.53 4.92
N PRO A 609 -47.08 45.27 5.34
CA PRO A 609 -47.30 46.63 5.82
C PRO A 609 -47.98 47.40 4.68
N VAL A 610 -49.06 48.11 5.00
CA VAL A 610 -49.91 48.91 4.10
C VAL A 610 -49.12 49.59 2.95
N PRO A 611 -49.41 49.34 1.67
CA PRO A 611 -48.73 50.02 0.57
C PRO A 611 -49.57 51.15 -0.05
N ALA A 612 -48.92 52.27 -0.38
CA ALA A 612 -49.48 53.33 -1.20
C ALA A 612 -49.52 52.91 -2.68
N ALA A 613 -50.71 53.09 -3.27
CA ALA A 613 -51.12 53.07 -4.69
C ALA A 613 -50.07 53.55 -5.71
N ALA A 614 -50.13 53.28 -7.02
CA ALA A 614 -50.88 52.40 -7.93
C ALA A 614 -50.31 52.74 -9.33
N THR A 615 -50.37 51.83 -10.29
CA THR A 615 -50.96 52.04 -11.64
C THR A 615 -50.67 50.87 -12.57
N ALA A 616 -51.72 50.42 -13.23
CA ALA A 616 -51.74 49.34 -14.21
C ALA A 616 -51.49 49.89 -15.63
N THR A 617 -50.96 49.04 -16.52
CA THR A 617 -51.35 49.04 -17.94
C THR A 617 -51.16 47.66 -18.55
N ALA A 618 -52.11 47.26 -19.39
CA ALA A 618 -52.35 45.90 -19.85
C ALA A 618 -51.80 45.58 -21.25
N ALA A 619 -51.58 44.27 -21.45
CA ALA A 619 -51.88 43.44 -22.64
C ALA A 619 -50.92 43.43 -23.86
N PRO A 620 -51.04 42.45 -24.80
CA PRO A 620 -51.38 41.00 -24.66
C PRO A 620 -50.55 40.05 -25.60
N GLY A 621 -50.72 38.73 -25.43
CA GLY A 621 -50.88 37.80 -26.57
C GLY A 621 -49.73 36.83 -26.92
N GLY A 622 -50.03 35.52 -26.93
CA GLY A 622 -49.21 34.49 -27.59
C GLY A 622 -49.51 33.06 -27.13
N THR A 623 -50.46 32.40 -27.78
CA THR A 623 -50.75 30.95 -27.64
C THR A 623 -49.68 30.11 -28.38
N PRO A 624 -49.38 28.85 -27.97
CA PRO A 624 -48.22 28.10 -28.43
C PRO A 624 -48.48 27.26 -29.68
N ALA A 625 -47.43 27.06 -30.48
CA ALA A 625 -47.39 26.08 -31.56
C ALA A 625 -46.86 24.73 -31.05
N THR A 626 -47.61 23.67 -31.34
CA THR A 626 -47.25 22.26 -31.19
C THR A 626 -46.39 21.79 -32.36
N GLY A 627 -45.47 20.85 -32.12
CA GLY A 627 -44.80 20.12 -33.21
C GLY A 627 -43.53 19.35 -32.84
N SER A 628 -43.72 18.11 -32.36
CA SER A 628 -42.98 16.88 -32.72
C SER A 628 -41.45 16.87 -32.89
N ALA A 629 -40.77 16.03 -32.09
CA ALA A 629 -39.86 14.94 -32.51
C ALA A 629 -39.25 14.35 -31.23
N GLY A 630 -39.35 13.06 -30.92
CA GLY A 630 -38.93 11.94 -31.75
C GLY A 630 -37.64 11.41 -31.13
N GLY A 631 -37.79 10.56 -30.10
CA GLY A 631 -36.68 9.86 -29.46
C GLY A 631 -36.19 8.72 -30.35
N ASP A 632 -34.87 8.56 -30.41
CA ASP A 632 -34.23 7.42 -31.04
C ASP A 632 -33.27 6.81 -30.00
N THR A 633 -33.70 5.68 -29.46
CA THR A 633 -32.96 4.83 -28.53
C THR A 633 -32.15 3.84 -29.34
N THR A 634 -30.82 3.91 -29.24
CA THR A 634 -29.91 2.94 -29.86
C THR A 634 -29.97 1.62 -29.10
N THR A 635 -30.77 0.69 -29.61
CA THR A 635 -30.81 -0.72 -29.25
C THR A 635 -29.51 -1.41 -29.68
N THR A 636 -28.74 -1.92 -28.72
CA THR A 636 -27.68 -2.91 -28.96
C THR A 636 -28.29 -4.28 -29.19
N ALA A 637 -27.90 -4.93 -30.29
CA ALA A 637 -28.38 -6.23 -30.76
C ALA A 637 -27.93 -7.41 -29.87
N PRO A 638 -28.68 -8.53 -29.85
CA PRO A 638 -28.31 -9.75 -29.12
C PRO A 638 -27.18 -10.54 -29.84
N PRO A 639 -26.34 -11.29 -29.10
CA PRO A 639 -25.28 -12.11 -29.67
C PRO A 639 -25.81 -13.42 -30.29
N THR A 640 -25.02 -13.94 -31.23
CA THR A 640 -25.24 -15.08 -32.12
C THR A 640 -25.33 -16.45 -31.40
N GLU A 641 -26.11 -17.37 -31.97
CA GLU A 641 -26.12 -18.81 -31.61
C GLU A 641 -24.72 -19.41 -31.85
N GLU A 642 -23.92 -19.58 -30.80
CA GLU A 642 -22.69 -20.41 -30.85
C GLU A 642 -23.08 -21.90 -30.94
N ASP A 643 -22.42 -22.66 -31.81
CA ASP A 643 -22.69 -24.10 -31.96
C ASP A 643 -22.18 -24.87 -30.73
N LEU A 644 -23.08 -25.61 -30.10
CA LEU A 644 -22.82 -26.39 -28.90
C LEU A 644 -21.74 -27.47 -29.12
N ASP A 645 -21.64 -28.01 -30.34
CA ASP A 645 -20.61 -29.00 -30.66
C ASP A 645 -19.20 -28.37 -30.68
N GLU A 646 -19.08 -27.09 -31.07
CA GLU A 646 -17.82 -26.34 -31.02
C GLU A 646 -17.38 -26.06 -29.58
N LEU A 647 -18.31 -25.63 -28.71
CA LEU A 647 -18.04 -25.36 -27.29
C LEU A 647 -17.64 -26.63 -26.52
N LEU A 648 -18.27 -27.76 -26.82
CA LEU A 648 -17.85 -29.05 -26.28
C LEU A 648 -16.48 -29.47 -26.83
N GLY A 649 -16.17 -29.11 -28.08
CA GLY A 649 -14.82 -29.25 -28.65
C GLY A 649 -13.77 -28.45 -27.88
N GLU A 650 -14.05 -27.18 -27.56
CA GLU A 650 -13.18 -26.31 -26.78
C GLU A 650 -12.91 -26.89 -25.37
N LEU A 651 -13.95 -27.40 -24.70
CA LEU A 651 -13.81 -28.08 -23.42
C LEU A 651 -12.90 -29.32 -23.51
N HIS A 652 -13.01 -30.12 -24.58
CA HIS A 652 -12.15 -31.30 -24.76
C HIS A 652 -10.68 -30.93 -25.07
N GLN A 653 -10.43 -29.75 -25.65
CA GLN A 653 -9.08 -29.26 -25.94
C GLN A 653 -8.32 -28.79 -24.69
N LEU A 654 -9.00 -28.50 -23.58
CA LEU A 654 -8.33 -28.21 -22.32
C LEU A 654 -7.45 -29.40 -21.90
N ILE A 655 -6.23 -29.14 -21.48
CA ILE A 655 -5.29 -30.18 -21.01
C ILE A 655 -5.79 -30.75 -19.68
N GLY A 656 -5.60 -32.05 -19.44
CA GLY A 656 -6.09 -32.75 -18.24
C GLY A 656 -7.63 -32.68 -18.05
N LEU A 657 -8.08 -32.67 -16.79
CA LEU A 657 -9.48 -32.46 -16.40
C LEU A 657 -10.49 -33.51 -16.91
N ASP A 658 -10.07 -34.75 -17.14
CA ASP A 658 -10.92 -35.80 -17.73
C ASP A 658 -12.22 -36.04 -16.96
N ARG A 659 -12.14 -36.04 -15.63
CA ARG A 659 -13.31 -36.17 -14.76
C ARG A 659 -14.29 -35.00 -14.90
N VAL A 660 -13.78 -33.77 -14.89
CA VAL A 660 -14.59 -32.55 -15.07
C VAL A 660 -15.25 -32.54 -16.45
N LYS A 661 -14.51 -32.92 -17.51
CA LYS A 661 -15.05 -33.04 -18.88
C LYS A 661 -16.22 -34.04 -18.93
N GLN A 662 -16.07 -35.20 -18.29
CA GLN A 662 -17.13 -36.22 -18.21
C GLN A 662 -18.35 -35.73 -17.43
N ASP A 663 -18.13 -35.03 -16.31
CA ASP A 663 -19.19 -34.50 -15.48
C ASP A 663 -19.97 -33.38 -16.18
N VAL A 664 -19.28 -32.46 -16.86
CA VAL A 664 -19.91 -31.41 -17.68
C VAL A 664 -20.70 -32.02 -18.84
N ALA A 665 -20.14 -33.00 -19.55
CA ALA A 665 -20.86 -33.71 -20.61
C ALA A 665 -22.13 -34.41 -20.08
N SER A 666 -22.08 -34.96 -18.87
CA SER A 666 -23.23 -35.59 -18.21
C SER A 666 -24.29 -34.57 -17.78
N LEU A 667 -23.87 -33.40 -17.29
CA LEU A 667 -24.75 -32.27 -16.98
C LEU A 667 -25.48 -31.77 -18.22
N VAL A 668 -24.79 -31.58 -19.34
CA VAL A 668 -25.39 -31.16 -20.62
C VAL A 668 -26.45 -32.16 -21.08
N LYS A 669 -26.19 -33.47 -20.97
CA LYS A 669 -27.17 -34.51 -21.33
C LYS A 669 -28.42 -34.46 -20.44
N LEU A 670 -28.26 -34.27 -19.14
CA LEU A 670 -29.36 -34.13 -18.19
C LEU A 670 -30.19 -32.88 -18.48
N MET A 671 -29.52 -31.78 -18.81
CA MET A 671 -30.14 -30.50 -19.13
C MET A 671 -30.92 -30.51 -20.45
N ARG A 672 -30.39 -31.15 -21.50
CA ARG A 672 -31.13 -31.42 -22.75
C ARG A 672 -32.38 -32.28 -22.50
N MET A 673 -32.35 -33.22 -21.54
CA MET A 673 -33.53 -34.00 -21.16
C MET A 673 -34.61 -33.12 -20.50
N VAL A 674 -34.22 -32.19 -19.62
CA VAL A 674 -35.14 -31.25 -18.97
C VAL A 674 -35.83 -30.38 -20.03
N GLN A 675 -35.06 -29.77 -20.93
CA GLN A 675 -35.59 -28.95 -22.01
C GLN A 675 -36.59 -29.72 -22.90
N ARG A 676 -36.29 -30.99 -23.23
CA ARG A 676 -37.21 -31.85 -24.00
C ARG A 676 -38.51 -32.16 -23.25
N ARG A 677 -38.47 -32.27 -21.92
CA ARG A 677 -39.68 -32.48 -21.10
C ARG A 677 -40.54 -31.22 -21.07
N GLU A 678 -39.93 -30.06 -20.88
CA GLU A 678 -40.63 -28.77 -20.88
C GLU A 678 -41.25 -28.46 -22.25
N ALA A 679 -40.51 -28.70 -23.34
CA ALA A 679 -41.03 -28.58 -24.70
C ALA A 679 -42.19 -29.54 -25.00
N ALA A 680 -42.25 -30.68 -24.30
CA ALA A 680 -43.36 -31.63 -24.36
C ALA A 680 -44.49 -31.33 -23.35
N GLY A 681 -44.42 -30.21 -22.61
CA GLY A 681 -45.41 -29.81 -21.59
C GLY A 681 -45.40 -30.70 -20.34
N LEU A 682 -44.36 -31.51 -20.14
CA LEU A 682 -44.19 -32.37 -18.97
C LEU A 682 -43.46 -31.61 -17.85
N ALA A 683 -43.88 -31.82 -16.60
CA ALA A 683 -43.19 -31.23 -15.45
C ALA A 683 -41.71 -31.65 -15.43
N ALA A 684 -40.81 -30.67 -15.41
CA ALA A 684 -39.40 -30.91 -15.22
C ALA A 684 -39.13 -31.39 -13.79
N PRO A 685 -38.21 -32.36 -13.58
CA PRO A 685 -37.75 -32.69 -12.23
C PRO A 685 -37.05 -31.46 -11.61
N PRO A 686 -37.23 -31.20 -10.30
CA PRO A 686 -36.60 -30.08 -9.62
C PRO A 686 -35.10 -30.35 -9.48
N LEU A 687 -34.30 -29.84 -10.42
CA LEU A 687 -32.85 -29.98 -10.41
C LEU A 687 -32.24 -28.62 -10.12
N SER A 688 -31.44 -28.53 -9.06
CA SER A 688 -30.58 -27.37 -8.88
C SER A 688 -29.52 -27.32 -9.98
N ARG A 689 -29.28 -26.12 -10.51
CA ARG A 689 -28.29 -25.86 -11.55
C ARG A 689 -26.96 -25.35 -10.98
N HIS A 690 -26.90 -25.09 -9.68
CA HIS A 690 -25.74 -24.54 -8.98
C HIS A 690 -24.68 -25.61 -8.70
N LEU A 691 -23.40 -25.24 -8.79
CA LEU A 691 -22.27 -26.17 -8.70
C LEU A 691 -21.22 -25.72 -7.69
N VAL A 692 -20.53 -26.70 -7.09
CA VAL A 692 -19.32 -26.48 -6.29
C VAL A 692 -18.10 -26.89 -7.11
N PHE A 693 -17.11 -26.03 -7.26
CA PHE A 693 -15.83 -26.32 -7.92
C PHE A 693 -14.75 -26.47 -6.85
N ALA A 694 -14.35 -27.70 -6.56
CA ALA A 694 -13.38 -28.03 -5.52
C ALA A 694 -12.02 -28.38 -6.14
N GLY A 695 -10.94 -27.69 -5.75
CA GLY A 695 -9.59 -28.06 -6.18
C GLY A 695 -8.55 -26.96 -5.97
N ASN A 696 -7.27 -27.28 -6.09
CA ASN A 696 -6.16 -26.36 -5.83
C ASN A 696 -6.09 -25.19 -6.83
N PRO A 697 -5.42 -24.07 -6.52
CA PRO A 697 -5.24 -22.95 -7.43
C PRO A 697 -4.59 -23.38 -8.75
N GLY A 698 -5.04 -22.79 -9.85
CA GLY A 698 -4.44 -23.03 -11.18
C GLY A 698 -4.87 -24.34 -11.87
N THR A 699 -5.89 -25.04 -11.37
CA THR A 699 -6.48 -26.24 -12.00
C THR A 699 -7.53 -25.95 -13.08
N GLY A 700 -7.76 -24.68 -13.45
CA GLY A 700 -8.66 -24.33 -14.57
C GLY A 700 -10.14 -24.10 -14.21
N LYS A 701 -10.49 -23.98 -12.92
CA LYS A 701 -11.85 -23.71 -12.42
C LYS A 701 -12.57 -22.56 -13.15
N THR A 702 -11.96 -21.38 -13.21
CA THR A 702 -12.56 -20.19 -13.84
C THR A 702 -12.75 -20.36 -15.35
N THR A 703 -11.79 -21.01 -16.02
CA THR A 703 -11.86 -21.32 -17.46
C THR A 703 -13.05 -22.22 -17.76
N VAL A 704 -13.22 -23.29 -16.97
CA VAL A 704 -14.36 -24.21 -17.12
C VAL A 704 -15.69 -23.52 -16.78
N ALA A 705 -15.73 -22.64 -15.78
CA ALA A 705 -16.94 -21.89 -15.42
C ALA A 705 -17.43 -21.01 -16.58
N ARG A 706 -16.50 -20.35 -17.28
CA ARG A 706 -16.79 -19.53 -18.46
C ARG A 706 -17.37 -20.36 -19.61
N LEU A 707 -16.74 -21.50 -19.91
CA LEU A 707 -17.23 -22.42 -20.94
C LEU A 707 -18.59 -23.00 -20.59
N TYR A 708 -18.78 -23.37 -19.32
CA TYR A 708 -20.05 -23.91 -18.84
C TYR A 708 -21.21 -22.91 -19.04
N GLY A 709 -21.00 -21.62 -18.72
CA GLY A 709 -22.00 -20.58 -18.99
C GLY A 709 -22.42 -20.47 -20.46
N ARG A 710 -21.45 -20.47 -21.37
CA ARG A 710 -21.68 -20.46 -22.83
C ARG A 710 -22.42 -21.71 -23.30
N ILE A 711 -22.02 -22.88 -22.80
CA ILE A 711 -22.68 -24.16 -23.08
C ILE A 711 -24.15 -24.12 -22.65
N LEU A 712 -24.47 -23.56 -21.48
CA LEU A 712 -25.85 -23.44 -20.99
C LEU A 712 -26.69 -22.47 -21.83
N ALA A 713 -26.09 -21.38 -22.33
CA ALA A 713 -26.75 -20.48 -23.26
C ALA A 713 -27.02 -21.15 -24.61
N ALA A 714 -26.05 -21.90 -25.15
CA ALA A 714 -26.21 -22.66 -26.40
C ALA A 714 -27.27 -23.77 -26.30
N VAL A 715 -27.49 -24.34 -25.10
CA VAL A 715 -28.60 -25.28 -24.84
C VAL A 715 -29.93 -24.54 -24.61
N GLY A 716 -29.94 -23.22 -24.47
CA GLY A 716 -31.14 -22.41 -24.25
C GLY A 716 -31.63 -22.39 -22.81
N LEU A 717 -30.75 -22.69 -21.83
CA LEU A 717 -31.08 -22.64 -20.40
C LEU A 717 -30.71 -21.32 -19.72
N LEU A 718 -29.83 -20.52 -20.35
CA LEU A 718 -29.47 -19.18 -19.93
C LEU A 718 -29.63 -18.22 -21.11
N GLU A 719 -29.99 -16.97 -20.83
CA GLU A 719 -30.21 -15.96 -21.88
C GLU A 719 -28.92 -15.56 -22.61
N ARG A 720 -27.80 -15.47 -21.89
CA ARG A 720 -26.53 -14.91 -22.41
C ARG A 720 -25.30 -15.75 -22.09
N GLY A 721 -25.29 -16.47 -20.95
CA GLY A 721 -24.20 -17.36 -20.57
C GLY A 721 -22.89 -16.66 -20.19
N HIS A 722 -22.89 -15.34 -19.95
CA HIS A 722 -21.71 -14.59 -19.51
C HIS A 722 -21.32 -14.96 -18.07
N LEU A 723 -20.03 -14.82 -17.75
CA LEU A 723 -19.47 -15.10 -16.42
C LEU A 723 -19.25 -13.78 -15.67
N VAL A 724 -19.80 -13.68 -14.46
CA VAL A 724 -19.48 -12.62 -13.48
C VAL A 724 -18.65 -13.25 -12.38
N GLU A 725 -17.41 -12.78 -12.21
CA GLU A 725 -16.49 -13.26 -11.18
C GLU A 725 -16.59 -12.36 -9.93
N ALA A 726 -16.66 -12.98 -8.77
CA ALA A 726 -16.79 -12.34 -7.47
C ALA A 726 -15.94 -13.07 -6.42
N ASP A 727 -15.50 -12.35 -5.40
CA ASP A 727 -14.86 -12.90 -4.20
C ASP A 727 -15.59 -12.39 -2.95
N ARG A 728 -15.06 -12.68 -1.76
CA ARG A 728 -15.62 -12.15 -0.50
C ARG A 728 -15.74 -10.63 -0.50
N SER A 729 -14.77 -9.91 -1.05
CA SER A 729 -14.77 -8.45 -1.09
C SER A 729 -15.86 -7.90 -2.03
N ALA A 730 -16.22 -8.64 -3.08
CA ALA A 730 -17.28 -8.26 -4.00
C ALA A 730 -18.68 -8.43 -3.38
N LEU A 731 -18.87 -9.41 -2.49
CA LEU A 731 -20.17 -9.77 -1.92
C LEU A 731 -20.41 -9.17 -0.53
N VAL A 732 -19.41 -9.17 0.33
CA VAL A 732 -19.52 -8.70 1.71
C VAL A 732 -19.27 -7.21 1.75
N GLY A 733 -20.22 -6.47 2.33
CA GLY A 733 -20.04 -5.07 2.65
C GLY A 733 -19.04 -4.93 3.80
N GLU A 734 -18.25 -3.87 3.78
CA GLU A 734 -17.35 -3.55 4.89
C GLU A 734 -18.14 -3.11 6.15
N TYR A 735 -19.47 -2.95 6.01
CA TYR A 735 -20.38 -2.34 6.98
C TYR A 735 -21.72 -3.07 7.10
N VAL A 736 -22.36 -2.89 8.27
CA VAL A 736 -23.72 -3.33 8.56
C VAL A 736 -24.70 -2.77 7.52
N GLY A 737 -25.55 -3.63 6.96
CA GLY A 737 -26.60 -3.22 6.00
C GLY A 737 -26.13 -2.98 4.57
N HIS A 738 -24.81 -2.97 4.30
CA HIS A 738 -24.28 -2.89 2.94
C HIS A 738 -24.17 -4.26 2.26
N THR A 739 -24.14 -5.34 3.04
CA THR A 739 -23.85 -6.67 2.51
C THR A 739 -24.99 -7.23 1.66
N GLY A 740 -26.24 -7.10 2.11
CA GLY A 740 -27.42 -7.47 1.32
C GLY A 740 -27.47 -6.77 -0.04
N PRO A 741 -27.50 -5.42 -0.11
CA PRO A 741 -27.53 -4.69 -1.38
C PRO A 741 -26.33 -4.98 -2.29
N LYS A 742 -25.13 -5.16 -1.72
CA LYS A 742 -23.92 -5.45 -2.49
C LYS A 742 -23.94 -6.86 -3.09
N THR A 743 -24.32 -7.86 -2.30
CA THR A 743 -24.56 -9.24 -2.77
C THR A 743 -25.64 -9.25 -3.86
N GLN A 744 -26.73 -8.52 -3.65
CA GLN A 744 -27.82 -8.43 -4.62
C GLN A 744 -27.39 -7.79 -5.93
N ARG A 745 -26.63 -6.70 -5.90
CA ARG A 745 -26.11 -6.05 -7.12
C ARG A 745 -25.26 -7.02 -7.95
N VAL A 746 -24.29 -7.68 -7.33
CA VAL A 746 -23.40 -8.63 -8.01
C VAL A 746 -24.18 -9.83 -8.57
N PHE A 747 -25.18 -10.32 -7.83
CA PHE A 747 -26.06 -11.37 -8.32
C PHE A 747 -26.89 -10.91 -9.53
N MET A 748 -27.42 -9.68 -9.49
CA MET A 748 -28.21 -9.12 -10.58
C MET A 748 -27.39 -8.86 -11.84
N GLU A 749 -26.10 -8.56 -11.71
CA GLU A 749 -25.17 -8.48 -12.86
C GLU A 749 -25.00 -9.84 -13.57
N ALA A 750 -25.19 -10.95 -12.85
CA ALA A 750 -25.13 -12.30 -13.39
C ALA A 750 -26.46 -12.79 -14.01
N MET A 751 -27.50 -11.95 -14.07
CA MET A 751 -28.81 -12.30 -14.66
C MET A 751 -28.67 -12.75 -16.12
N GLY A 752 -29.15 -13.96 -16.41
CA GLY A 752 -29.00 -14.60 -17.72
C GLY A 752 -27.65 -15.29 -17.93
N GLY A 753 -26.82 -15.38 -16.90
CA GLY A 753 -25.44 -15.90 -16.94
C GLY A 753 -25.05 -16.71 -15.70
N VAL A 754 -23.75 -16.71 -15.40
CA VAL A 754 -23.13 -17.47 -14.31
C VAL A 754 -22.48 -16.51 -13.32
N LEU A 755 -22.80 -16.65 -12.03
CA LEU A 755 -22.09 -16.00 -10.92
C LEU A 755 -21.04 -16.96 -10.37
N PHE A 756 -19.76 -16.64 -10.54
CA PHE A 756 -18.64 -17.43 -10.03
C PHE A 756 -18.03 -16.76 -8.80
N ILE A 757 -18.09 -17.43 -7.66
CA ILE A 757 -17.58 -16.94 -6.38
C ILE A 757 -16.31 -17.71 -6.03
N ASP A 758 -15.15 -17.05 -6.15
CA ASP A 758 -13.87 -17.66 -5.81
C ASP A 758 -13.58 -17.58 -4.30
N GLU A 759 -12.87 -18.58 -3.80
CA GLU A 759 -12.59 -18.82 -2.38
C GLU A 759 -13.83 -18.63 -1.48
N ALA A 760 -14.97 -19.21 -1.88
CA ALA A 760 -16.26 -18.97 -1.24
C ALA A 760 -16.31 -19.35 0.25
N TYR A 761 -15.47 -20.30 0.69
CA TYR A 761 -15.30 -20.66 2.10
C TYR A 761 -14.85 -19.49 2.96
N SER A 762 -14.23 -18.46 2.38
CA SER A 762 -13.89 -17.24 3.10
C SER A 762 -15.15 -16.57 3.68
N LEU A 763 -16.35 -16.78 3.13
CA LEU A 763 -17.62 -16.29 3.68
C LEU A 763 -18.03 -17.02 4.97
N ALA A 764 -17.59 -18.25 5.21
CA ALA A 764 -17.86 -18.99 6.44
C ALA A 764 -16.59 -19.67 7.00
N PRO A 765 -15.69 -18.92 7.65
CA PRO A 765 -14.47 -19.48 8.24
C PRO A 765 -14.78 -20.43 9.42
N ALA A 766 -14.07 -21.55 9.50
CA ALA A 766 -14.34 -22.65 10.45
C ALA A 766 -14.15 -22.31 11.95
N HIS A 767 -13.60 -21.13 12.30
CA HIS A 767 -13.23 -20.76 13.69
C HIS A 767 -13.76 -19.39 14.15
N SER A 768 -14.89 -18.93 13.62
CA SER A 768 -15.48 -17.63 13.97
C SER A 768 -16.61 -17.76 15.00
N SER A 769 -16.26 -17.83 16.29
CA SER A 769 -17.23 -17.71 17.39
C SER A 769 -17.37 -16.24 17.80
N GLY A 770 -18.22 -15.49 17.08
CA GLY A 770 -18.59 -14.10 17.36
C GLY A 770 -17.85 -13.08 16.49
N GLY A 771 -18.57 -12.45 15.55
CA GLY A 771 -18.06 -11.36 14.69
C GLY A 771 -18.29 -11.50 13.19
N ASN A 772 -19.15 -12.41 12.71
CA ASN A 772 -19.29 -12.73 11.28
C ASN A 772 -20.70 -12.48 10.70
N ASP A 773 -21.46 -11.54 11.28
CA ASP A 773 -22.86 -11.30 10.91
C ASP A 773 -23.02 -10.82 9.45
N PHE A 774 -22.03 -10.10 8.90
CA PHE A 774 -22.05 -9.64 7.51
C PHE A 774 -21.90 -10.78 6.51
N ALA A 775 -20.98 -11.71 6.74
CA ALA A 775 -20.80 -12.83 5.83
C ALA A 775 -22.00 -13.79 5.88
N GLN A 776 -22.65 -13.91 7.04
CA GLN A 776 -23.94 -14.60 7.17
C GLN A 776 -25.07 -13.87 6.43
N GLU A 777 -25.11 -12.53 6.47
CA GLU A 777 -26.05 -11.71 5.67
C GLU A 777 -25.84 -11.92 4.16
N ALA A 778 -24.58 -12.03 3.71
CA ALA A 778 -24.26 -12.33 2.31
C ALA A 778 -24.77 -13.72 1.92
N ILE A 779 -24.50 -14.74 2.74
CA ILE A 779 -24.96 -16.11 2.53
C ILE A 779 -26.50 -16.16 2.50
N ALA A 780 -27.17 -15.51 3.45
CA ALA A 780 -28.63 -15.47 3.51
C ALA A 780 -29.23 -14.79 2.27
N THR A 781 -28.66 -13.67 1.84
CA THR A 781 -29.08 -12.94 0.64
C THR A 781 -28.86 -13.78 -0.62
N LEU A 782 -27.70 -14.42 -0.74
CA LEU A 782 -27.36 -15.30 -1.85
C LEU A 782 -28.33 -16.49 -1.94
N VAL A 783 -28.58 -17.19 -0.82
CA VAL A 783 -29.52 -18.33 -0.75
C VAL A 783 -30.94 -17.93 -1.15
N LYS A 784 -31.39 -16.73 -0.76
CA LYS A 784 -32.69 -16.17 -1.16
C LYS A 784 -32.74 -15.94 -2.68
N LEU A 785 -31.75 -15.22 -3.23
CA LEU A 785 -31.71 -14.89 -4.65
C LEU A 785 -31.54 -16.13 -5.54
N MET A 786 -30.81 -17.15 -5.08
CA MET A 786 -30.72 -18.45 -5.75
C MET A 786 -32.08 -19.17 -5.85
N GLU A 787 -33.00 -18.95 -4.92
CA GLU A 787 -34.36 -19.49 -5.01
C GLU A 787 -35.22 -18.65 -5.97
N ASP A 788 -35.22 -17.33 -5.76
CA ASP A 788 -36.08 -16.39 -6.49
C ASP A 788 -35.73 -16.38 -8.00
N HIS A 789 -34.48 -16.65 -8.36
CA HIS A 789 -33.95 -16.56 -9.73
C HIS A 789 -33.30 -17.86 -10.24
N ARG A 790 -33.73 -19.02 -9.74
CA ARG A 790 -33.13 -20.35 -10.06
C ARG A 790 -33.04 -20.71 -11.55
N ASP A 791 -33.94 -20.16 -12.37
CA ASP A 791 -34.01 -20.43 -13.81
C ASP A 791 -33.22 -19.40 -14.64
N ALA A 792 -32.79 -18.29 -14.02
CA ALA A 792 -32.16 -17.15 -14.70
C ALA A 792 -30.66 -17.00 -14.37
N VAL A 793 -30.17 -17.58 -13.28
CA VAL A 793 -28.76 -17.46 -12.85
C VAL A 793 -28.23 -18.82 -12.39
N VAL A 794 -27.01 -19.15 -12.80
CA VAL A 794 -26.26 -20.26 -12.22
C VAL A 794 -25.14 -19.75 -11.33
N VAL A 795 -25.25 -19.99 -10.02
CA VAL A 795 -24.15 -19.76 -9.07
C VAL A 795 -23.17 -20.94 -9.05
N ILE A 796 -21.88 -20.65 -9.15
CA ILE A 796 -20.77 -21.58 -8.97
C ILE A 796 -19.91 -21.06 -7.83
N VAL A 797 -19.69 -21.86 -6.79
CA VAL A 797 -18.78 -21.54 -5.69
C VAL A 797 -17.50 -22.35 -5.82
N ALA A 798 -16.34 -21.72 -5.67
CA ALA A 798 -15.04 -22.35 -5.86
C ALA A 798 -14.13 -22.24 -4.63
N GLY A 799 -13.27 -23.22 -4.44
CA GLY A 799 -12.29 -23.22 -3.36
C GLY A 799 -11.57 -24.57 -3.18
N TYR A 800 -10.83 -24.69 -2.09
CA TYR A 800 -10.14 -25.92 -1.73
C TYR A 800 -11.15 -27.00 -1.28
N PRO A 801 -10.89 -28.30 -1.56
CA PRO A 801 -11.88 -29.36 -1.33
C PRO A 801 -12.43 -29.43 0.11
N THR A 802 -11.55 -29.46 1.12
CA THR A 802 -11.95 -29.60 2.53
C THR A 802 -12.69 -28.35 3.04
N GLU A 803 -12.26 -27.17 2.62
CA GLU A 803 -12.84 -25.89 2.99
C GLU A 803 -14.21 -25.69 2.36
N MET A 804 -14.40 -26.20 1.13
CA MET A 804 -15.71 -26.17 0.46
C MET A 804 -16.71 -27.12 1.11
N GLU A 805 -16.30 -28.29 1.61
CA GLU A 805 -17.17 -29.17 2.41
C GLU A 805 -17.66 -28.42 3.66
N HIS A 806 -16.75 -27.81 4.42
CA HIS A 806 -17.11 -27.02 5.59
C HIS A 806 -18.01 -25.81 5.26
N PHE A 807 -17.76 -25.13 4.14
CA PHE A 807 -18.58 -24.00 3.69
C PHE A 807 -20.02 -24.41 3.38
N ILE A 808 -20.21 -25.51 2.65
CA ILE A 808 -21.55 -26.01 2.31
C ILE A 808 -22.30 -26.46 3.56
N ASP A 809 -21.61 -27.11 4.50
CA ASP A 809 -22.19 -27.58 5.76
C ASP A 809 -22.48 -26.43 6.76
N SER A 810 -21.90 -25.25 6.55
CA SER A 810 -22.08 -24.10 7.43
C SER A 810 -23.51 -23.52 7.41
N ASN A 811 -24.27 -23.76 6.34
CA ASN A 811 -25.63 -23.27 6.19
C ASN A 811 -26.52 -24.29 5.44
N PRO A 812 -27.61 -24.78 6.06
CA PRO A 812 -28.51 -25.74 5.41
C PRO A 812 -29.10 -25.28 4.07
N GLY A 813 -29.26 -23.97 3.88
CA GLY A 813 -29.69 -23.35 2.63
C GLY A 813 -28.70 -23.61 1.50
N LEU A 814 -27.40 -23.53 1.77
CA LEU A 814 -26.34 -23.84 0.79
C LEU A 814 -26.36 -25.32 0.42
N ALA A 815 -26.37 -26.23 1.41
CA ALA A 815 -26.42 -27.68 1.17
C ALA A 815 -27.63 -28.12 0.32
N SER A 816 -28.79 -27.46 0.50
CA SER A 816 -29.99 -27.76 -0.30
C SER A 816 -29.88 -27.33 -1.78
N ARG A 817 -29.09 -26.29 -2.06
CA ARG A 817 -28.96 -25.67 -3.39
C ARG A 817 -27.71 -26.14 -4.13
N PHE A 818 -26.66 -26.55 -3.44
CA PHE A 818 -25.42 -27.07 -4.02
C PHE A 818 -25.38 -28.60 -3.87
N ASN A 819 -26.02 -29.31 -4.79
CA ASN A 819 -26.14 -30.77 -4.74
C ASN A 819 -25.08 -31.53 -5.56
N ARG A 820 -24.16 -30.81 -6.23
CA ARG A 820 -23.13 -31.38 -7.09
C ARG A 820 -21.81 -30.64 -6.93
N THR A 821 -20.74 -31.41 -6.80
CA THR A 821 -19.36 -30.94 -6.70
C THR A 821 -18.55 -31.49 -7.86
N LEU A 822 -17.90 -30.60 -8.61
CA LEU A 822 -16.90 -30.95 -9.61
C LEU A 822 -15.52 -30.86 -8.96
N LEU A 823 -14.79 -31.98 -8.95
CA LEU A 823 -13.44 -32.07 -8.40
C LEU A 823 -12.41 -31.76 -9.50
N PHE A 824 -11.62 -30.72 -9.29
CA PHE A 824 -10.51 -30.31 -10.12
C PHE A 824 -9.21 -30.85 -9.50
N GLU A 825 -8.78 -31.99 -10.02
CA GLU A 825 -7.54 -32.66 -9.60
C GLU A 825 -6.31 -31.87 -10.05
N ASP A 826 -5.20 -32.05 -9.35
CA ASP A 826 -3.92 -31.47 -9.75
C ASP A 826 -3.45 -32.05 -11.08
N TYR A 827 -2.83 -31.23 -11.91
CA TYR A 827 -2.24 -31.68 -13.17
C TYR A 827 -1.10 -32.64 -12.89
N ASP A 828 -1.03 -33.74 -13.65
CA ASP A 828 0.14 -34.61 -13.62
C ASP A 828 1.36 -33.93 -14.29
N THR A 829 2.53 -34.56 -14.17
CA THR A 829 3.77 -33.97 -14.72
C THR A 829 3.66 -33.79 -16.24
N GLU A 830 3.02 -34.73 -16.94
CA GLU A 830 2.86 -34.69 -18.39
C GLU A 830 1.93 -33.54 -18.80
N ASP A 831 0.84 -33.33 -18.08
CA ASP A 831 -0.09 -32.22 -18.25
C ASP A 831 0.60 -30.86 -18.04
N LEU A 832 1.43 -30.71 -17.01
CA LEU A 832 2.17 -29.46 -16.75
C LEU A 832 3.17 -29.15 -17.87
N VAL A 833 3.87 -30.17 -18.38
CA VAL A 833 4.77 -30.04 -19.53
C VAL A 833 3.98 -29.62 -20.77
N ARG A 834 2.83 -30.24 -21.03
CA ARG A 834 1.94 -29.87 -22.15
C ARG A 834 1.40 -28.44 -22.02
N ILE A 835 1.13 -27.95 -20.82
CA ILE A 835 0.73 -26.56 -20.57
C ILE A 835 1.87 -25.59 -20.93
N VAL A 836 3.12 -25.91 -20.54
CA VAL A 836 4.30 -25.12 -20.94
C VAL A 836 4.46 -25.11 -22.45
N GLU A 837 4.29 -26.25 -23.12
CA GLU A 837 4.36 -26.36 -24.58
C GLU A 837 3.28 -25.53 -25.28
N GLN A 838 2.04 -25.57 -24.77
CA GLN A 838 0.95 -24.78 -25.31
C GLN A 838 1.26 -23.27 -25.20
N HIS A 839 1.79 -22.83 -24.06
CA HIS A 839 2.22 -21.45 -23.87
C HIS A 839 3.40 -21.07 -24.77
N ALA A 840 4.37 -21.96 -24.94
CA ALA A 840 5.51 -21.76 -25.84
C ALA A 840 5.04 -21.61 -27.29
N ALA A 841 4.22 -22.52 -27.79
CA ALA A 841 3.67 -22.48 -29.14
C ALA A 841 2.86 -21.20 -29.40
N ALA A 842 2.03 -20.77 -28.44
CA ALA A 842 1.27 -19.52 -28.54
C ALA A 842 2.16 -18.28 -28.67
N HIS A 843 3.40 -18.33 -28.16
CA HIS A 843 4.40 -17.26 -28.25
C HIS A 843 5.51 -17.55 -29.27
N GLN A 844 5.29 -18.50 -30.18
CA GLN A 844 6.24 -18.90 -31.24
C GLN A 844 7.59 -19.45 -30.72
N TYR A 845 7.60 -20.02 -29.52
CA TYR A 845 8.72 -20.80 -28.99
C TYR A 845 8.51 -22.29 -29.21
N GLU A 846 9.60 -23.00 -29.43
CA GLU A 846 9.66 -24.46 -29.58
C GLU A 846 10.58 -25.05 -28.52
N LEU A 847 10.10 -26.08 -27.81
CA LEU A 847 10.89 -26.81 -26.84
C LEU A 847 11.71 -27.90 -27.54
N THR A 848 12.99 -27.97 -27.24
CA THR A 848 13.80 -29.14 -27.61
C THR A 848 13.36 -30.38 -26.82
N ASP A 849 13.58 -31.58 -27.39
CA ASP A 849 13.30 -32.85 -26.69
C ASP A 849 14.04 -32.94 -25.34
N ALA A 850 15.25 -32.36 -25.27
CA ALA A 850 16.01 -32.27 -24.04
C ALA A 850 15.34 -31.35 -23.00
N ALA A 851 14.83 -30.18 -23.42
CA ALA A 851 14.08 -29.28 -22.55
C ALA A 851 12.81 -29.93 -22.00
N ARG A 852 12.09 -30.68 -22.85
CA ARG A 852 10.90 -31.45 -22.45
C ARG A 852 11.24 -32.48 -21.38
N ALA A 853 12.33 -33.24 -21.56
CA ALA A 853 12.77 -34.21 -20.57
C ALA A 853 13.20 -33.56 -19.24
N THR A 854 13.93 -32.44 -19.30
CA THR A 854 14.34 -31.69 -18.10
C THR A 854 13.15 -31.06 -17.38
N LEU A 855 12.14 -30.57 -18.11
CA LEU A 855 10.90 -30.05 -17.51
C LEU A 855 10.09 -31.14 -16.80
N ALA A 856 10.02 -32.34 -17.39
CA ALA A 856 9.37 -33.48 -16.73
C ALA A 856 10.09 -33.80 -15.41
N GLY A 857 11.43 -33.88 -15.43
CA GLY A 857 12.23 -34.05 -14.22
C GLY A 857 12.05 -32.92 -13.20
N TYR A 858 11.96 -31.67 -13.65
CA TYR A 858 11.68 -30.52 -12.81
C TYR A 858 10.33 -30.66 -12.09
N PHE A 859 9.23 -30.88 -12.83
CA PHE A 859 7.89 -30.98 -12.25
C PHE A 859 7.68 -32.24 -11.39
N ASP A 860 8.42 -33.32 -11.64
CA ASP A 860 8.43 -34.50 -10.75
C ASP A 860 8.98 -34.18 -9.34
N HIS A 861 9.90 -33.21 -9.25
CA HIS A 861 10.53 -32.83 -7.98
C HIS A 861 9.89 -31.60 -7.33
N VAL A 862 8.94 -30.94 -8.00
CA VAL A 862 8.16 -29.85 -7.39
C VAL A 862 7.20 -30.43 -6.35
N PRO A 863 7.26 -30.01 -5.08
CA PRO A 863 6.33 -30.48 -4.06
C PRO A 863 4.88 -30.17 -4.44
N ARG A 864 4.03 -31.20 -4.45
CA ARG A 864 2.58 -31.11 -4.71
C ARG A 864 1.80 -30.98 -3.40
N ASP A 865 2.15 -29.99 -2.60
CA ASP A 865 1.45 -29.66 -1.36
C ASP A 865 0.35 -28.62 -1.61
N GLY A 866 -0.35 -28.18 -0.56
CA GLY A 866 -1.44 -27.20 -0.67
C GLY A 866 -1.04 -25.83 -1.24
N ARG A 867 0.26 -25.56 -1.47
CA ARG A 867 0.77 -24.34 -2.10
C ARG A 867 1.09 -24.53 -3.59
N PHE A 868 0.86 -25.72 -4.13
CA PHE A 868 1.15 -26.04 -5.51
C PHE A 868 0.19 -25.31 -6.48
N GLY A 869 0.75 -24.42 -7.29
CA GLY A 869 -0.01 -23.54 -8.19
C GLY A 869 -0.46 -24.15 -9.53
N ASN A 870 -0.24 -25.45 -9.78
CA ASN A 870 -0.68 -26.16 -11.00
C ASN A 870 -0.34 -25.40 -12.30
N GLY A 871 -1.34 -25.08 -13.14
CA GLY A 871 -1.15 -24.34 -14.39
C GLY A 871 -0.56 -22.94 -14.20
N ARG A 872 -0.73 -22.32 -13.02
CA ARG A 872 -0.04 -21.06 -12.67
C ARG A 872 1.46 -21.30 -12.52
N SER A 873 1.86 -22.40 -11.86
CA SER A 873 3.26 -22.81 -11.77
C SER A 873 3.85 -23.10 -13.15
N ALA A 874 3.12 -23.84 -14.00
CA ALA A 874 3.56 -24.09 -15.38
C ALA A 874 3.79 -22.80 -16.18
N ARG A 875 2.88 -21.81 -16.06
CA ARG A 875 3.05 -20.49 -16.69
C ARG A 875 4.24 -19.72 -16.14
N GLN A 876 4.49 -19.77 -14.83
CA GLN A 876 5.66 -19.16 -14.19
C GLN A 876 6.96 -19.82 -14.65
N THR A 877 6.97 -21.15 -14.77
CA THR A 877 8.11 -21.91 -15.33
C THR A 877 8.38 -21.49 -16.76
N PHE A 878 7.35 -21.39 -17.62
CA PHE A 878 7.52 -20.88 -18.98
C PHE A 878 8.12 -19.47 -19.02
N GLN A 879 7.62 -18.56 -18.18
CA GLN A 879 8.18 -17.20 -18.08
C GLN A 879 9.66 -17.23 -17.69
N ALA A 880 10.01 -18.00 -16.66
CA ALA A 880 11.39 -18.15 -16.23
C ALA A 880 12.30 -18.78 -17.31
N MET A 881 11.74 -19.68 -18.14
CA MET A 881 12.45 -20.22 -19.30
C MET A 881 12.70 -19.16 -20.37
N THR A 882 11.72 -18.31 -20.68
CA THR A 882 11.91 -17.22 -21.65
C THR A 882 12.93 -16.19 -21.17
N GLU A 883 12.96 -15.88 -19.86
CA GLU A 883 13.96 -14.97 -19.28
C GLU A 883 15.37 -15.56 -19.37
N ARG A 884 15.54 -16.84 -19.00
CA ARG A 884 16.85 -17.53 -19.12
C ARG A 884 17.31 -17.65 -20.57
N GLN A 885 16.41 -17.96 -21.50
CA GLN A 885 16.73 -18.01 -22.91
C GLN A 885 17.16 -16.63 -23.45
N ALA A 886 16.52 -15.54 -23.01
CA ALA A 886 16.91 -14.20 -23.40
C ALA A 886 18.36 -13.87 -22.96
N TYR A 887 18.74 -14.23 -21.72
CA TYR A 887 20.12 -14.07 -21.25
C TYR A 887 21.11 -14.94 -22.04
N ARG A 888 20.77 -16.20 -22.28
CA ARG A 888 21.61 -17.13 -23.05
C ARG A 888 21.83 -16.66 -24.49
N VAL A 889 20.78 -16.12 -25.13
CA VAL A 889 20.86 -15.65 -26.52
C VAL A 889 21.54 -14.28 -26.62
N ALA A 890 21.43 -13.43 -25.60
CA ALA A 890 22.10 -12.13 -25.55
C ALA A 890 23.63 -12.23 -25.51
N GLU A 891 24.19 -13.34 -25.01
CA GLU A 891 25.62 -13.63 -25.01
C GLU A 891 26.15 -14.11 -26.38
N ASN A 892 25.29 -14.21 -27.40
CA ASN A 892 25.67 -14.63 -28.75
C ASN A 892 25.71 -13.41 -29.70
N ASP A 893 26.86 -13.14 -30.33
CA ASP A 893 27.09 -11.93 -31.14
C ASP A 893 26.18 -11.81 -32.39
N ALA A 894 25.63 -12.93 -32.89
CA ALA A 894 24.71 -12.96 -34.04
C ALA A 894 23.71 -14.14 -33.96
N PRO A 895 22.63 -14.01 -33.16
CA PRO A 895 21.69 -15.11 -32.98
C PRO A 895 20.80 -15.32 -34.22
N SER A 896 20.56 -16.58 -34.57
CA SER A 896 19.67 -16.94 -35.69
C SER A 896 18.19 -16.91 -35.28
N GLU A 897 17.28 -16.89 -36.27
CA GLU A 897 15.83 -17.01 -36.01
C GLU A 897 15.48 -18.29 -35.24
N ALA A 898 16.24 -19.38 -35.47
CA ALA A 898 16.09 -20.62 -34.73
C ALA A 898 16.51 -20.47 -33.25
N ASP A 899 17.58 -19.73 -32.95
CA ASP A 899 18.03 -19.48 -31.57
C ASP A 899 17.01 -18.65 -30.79
N LEU A 900 16.35 -17.70 -31.46
CA LEU A 900 15.31 -16.86 -30.88
C LEU A 900 14.03 -17.63 -30.57
N ARG A 901 13.73 -18.71 -31.30
CA ARG A 901 12.54 -19.56 -31.10
C ARG A 901 12.79 -20.77 -30.20
N THR A 902 14.04 -21.16 -29.95
CA THR A 902 14.33 -22.43 -29.27
C THR A 902 14.50 -22.28 -27.76
N LEU A 903 13.68 -23.00 -26.99
CA LEU A 903 13.85 -23.24 -25.56
C LEU A 903 14.57 -24.58 -25.32
N SER A 904 15.72 -24.51 -24.64
CA SER A 904 16.62 -25.63 -24.38
C SER A 904 16.58 -26.07 -22.91
N GLN A 905 17.22 -27.20 -22.60
CA GLN A 905 17.35 -27.69 -21.23
C GLN A 905 18.01 -26.69 -20.27
N LEU A 906 18.89 -25.81 -20.79
CA LEU A 906 19.59 -24.78 -20.00
C LEU A 906 18.65 -23.67 -19.52
N ASP A 907 17.50 -23.54 -20.17
CA ASP A 907 16.53 -22.49 -19.86
C ASP A 907 15.54 -22.96 -18.76
N VAL A 908 15.53 -24.26 -18.43
CA VAL A 908 14.68 -24.81 -17.36
C VAL A 908 15.18 -24.32 -15.99
N PRO A 909 14.30 -23.86 -15.09
CA PRO A 909 14.70 -23.45 -13.75
C PRO A 909 15.35 -24.56 -12.93
N GLU A 910 16.38 -24.21 -12.17
CA GLU A 910 16.94 -25.08 -11.13
C GLU A 910 16.03 -25.04 -9.88
N LEU A 911 15.87 -26.18 -9.22
CA LEU A 911 15.24 -26.27 -7.91
C LEU A 911 16.35 -26.17 -6.84
N ASP A 912 16.21 -25.25 -5.88
CA ASP A 912 17.00 -25.25 -4.65
C ASP A 912 16.55 -26.44 -3.79
N VAL A 913 17.04 -27.64 -4.13
CA VAL A 913 16.88 -28.82 -3.29
C VAL A 913 17.90 -28.67 -2.15
N PRO A 914 17.48 -28.69 -0.86
CA PRO A 914 18.47 -28.81 0.21
C PRO A 914 19.29 -30.08 -0.04
N GLU A 915 20.60 -29.93 -0.18
CA GLU A 915 21.53 -31.06 -0.38
C GLU A 915 21.20 -32.15 0.65
N THR A 916 20.59 -33.24 0.19
CA THR A 916 20.49 -34.46 0.99
C THR A 916 21.90 -35.02 1.09
N ASP A 917 22.52 -34.76 2.22
CA ASP A 917 23.76 -35.38 2.68
C ASP A 917 23.67 -36.91 2.42
N PRO A 918 24.57 -37.51 1.63
CA PRO A 918 24.46 -38.93 1.30
C PRO A 918 24.61 -39.75 2.59
N ALA A 919 23.51 -40.40 2.97
CA ALA A 919 23.39 -41.23 4.16
C ALA A 919 24.58 -42.20 4.31
N GLY A 920 25.37 -41.97 5.36
CA GLY A 920 26.29 -42.98 5.90
C GLY A 920 25.50 -44.19 6.43
N PRO A 921 26.04 -45.41 6.36
CA PRO A 921 25.29 -46.63 6.64
C PRO A 921 24.89 -46.71 8.12
N GLY A 922 23.59 -46.95 8.33
CA GLY A 922 22.93 -46.90 9.63
C GLY A 922 23.42 -47.91 10.66
N GLY A 923 23.53 -47.45 11.90
CA GLY A 923 23.54 -48.29 13.11
C GLY A 923 22.12 -48.39 13.70
N PRO A 924 21.71 -49.54 14.25
CA PRO A 924 20.33 -49.79 14.62
C PRO A 924 19.94 -49.08 15.93
N VAL A 925 18.81 -48.37 15.90
CA VAL A 925 18.15 -47.81 17.08
C VAL A 925 17.42 -48.92 17.83
N ARG A 926 17.73 -49.08 19.12
CA ARG A 926 16.93 -49.89 20.07
C ARG A 926 15.80 -49.03 20.64
N PRO A 927 14.60 -49.59 20.88
CA PRO A 927 13.45 -48.80 21.29
C PRO A 927 13.39 -48.62 22.81
N ALA A 928 13.05 -47.39 23.23
CA ALA A 928 12.16 -47.09 24.35
C ALA A 928 11.63 -45.66 24.17
#